data_AF-F0YEY4-F1
#
_entry.id   AF-F0YEY4-F1
#
_cell.length_a   1.000
_cell.length_b   1.000
_cell.length_c   1.000
_cell.angle_alpha   90.00
_cell.angle_beta   90.00
_cell.angle_gamma   90.00
#
_symmetry.space_group_name_H-M   'P 1'
#
loop_
_entity.id
_entity.type
_entity.pdbx_description
1 polymer ?
#
loop_
_entity_poly.entity_id
_entity_poly.type
_entity_poly.pdbx_seq_one_letter_code
_entity_poly.pdbx_strand_id
1 'polypeptide(L)'
;MSLHRLGLCGCDDSVDPSLLSAIASRWPRAEFGVLFRPGREGEPRYPTRAWLETFALAGSKTSPPMQLAGHLCGSAVDAVLKNGDVSFVRDTLVPYGFRRVQLNATATNGCETARDARAMAAAAVAVRAACDAVPEVEWIVQANDETKPLWETLLDEGDVPANLSMLWDASCGKGVKIDATRVGDARATGVPAGYAGGLNRENIKEVLAALRSGVAKGRSIWMDMETGLRSIIDDEERFDVNKAWAVCAAVDDARWDDPDGGVADVVLKDVPKNARMSGHAVLAHKVTLLRDRRTKPREFRDILGELTHYVGYEATTHLDCVPRHDCVTPLGVHVPAGDGAATRLAARVCLIPIMRAGLGMVDAMLNVLPNAAVFQIGMFKRQGSDRPIEYYSRLPVSGGSECDVAFILDPVIATSRTMQPVVSKLKAWGARRIVVVSVLASAAGLDALHAAHPDVDVHLVQVDGRLGRDGGLLPGLGDAGDRIFGAPGSQAAIALGRHDKYQWEEAGDAKKRPLRKAPGSPGVVKKRRHKLDEPSTAVLGDMRGDAPPADIPDAMQCESLDETATQLTTHDGTFGPQPCHLAWGEKSSVARGPVLATTRHTFQRNAIGAHAGGYSIYRALAVASGGLDQAAMPKLGLTTPAAKIGPHLSWKNPKRIVTMDPWGHAISEGFGPWLNKGYDVRPTIAITKAHVELPECKEALRSGRLVPDGDILEESGTSVVTKAAIEPVWYLPGVAERFGVSERVLRDALFAETNSMYPELISRDDLKVFLPPIGGMTVYIWGDVEKIPDESVELTCRVHDECNGSDVFGSDICTCRPYLTHAIEECIKTAQRGGTGVVVYFRKEGRALGEVTKYLVYNMRKRQEGGDKAAEYFNCTQSVAGIQDTRFQALMPDVLHWLGITKIHNFISMSDMKYNAITSAGITVENRIELCIEIPPEMVPKDAQVEIAAKVFHGYHAGKAYDGMDEQKLDTVVGRIYKPDKTAQRVDKAGKKKGK
;
A
#
# COMPACT_ATOMS: atom_id res chain seq x y z
N MET A 1 42.99 5.26 -5.50
CA MET A 1 43.05 3.92 -4.86
C MET A 1 41.60 3.52 -4.59
N SER A 2 41.18 2.31 -4.93
CA SER A 2 39.76 1.93 -4.84
C SER A 2 39.54 0.73 -3.94
N LEU A 3 38.46 0.74 -3.16
CA LEU A 3 37.95 -0.44 -2.47
C LEU A 3 37.04 -1.15 -3.47
N HIS A 4 37.52 -2.26 -4.02
CA HIS A 4 36.84 -3.00 -5.08
C HIS A 4 35.54 -3.63 -4.60
N ARG A 5 35.57 -4.28 -3.43
CA ARG A 5 34.43 -4.97 -2.82
C ARG A 5 34.47 -4.84 -1.30
N LEU A 6 33.28 -4.86 -0.71
CA LEU A 6 33.06 -4.98 0.73
C LEU A 6 32.24 -6.26 0.97
N GLY A 7 32.92 -7.35 1.28
CA GLY A 7 32.37 -8.68 1.54
C GLY A 7 31.61 -8.71 2.87
N LEU A 8 30.31 -8.98 2.80
CA LEU A 8 29.38 -9.16 3.89
C LEU A 8 28.96 -10.64 3.94
N CYS A 9 29.68 -11.42 4.72
CA CYS A 9 29.69 -12.88 4.62
C CYS A 9 28.89 -13.54 5.74
N GLY A 10 28.40 -14.75 5.47
CA GLY A 10 27.65 -15.55 6.43
C GLY A 10 26.15 -15.21 6.45
N CYS A 11 25.58 -14.79 5.33
CA CYS A 11 24.12 -14.71 5.17
C CYS A 11 23.51 -16.12 5.15
N ASP A 12 22.36 -16.30 5.79
CA ASP A 12 21.63 -17.57 5.86
C ASP A 12 20.12 -17.35 6.04
N ASP A 13 19.39 -18.44 6.32
CA ASP A 13 17.94 -18.46 6.53
C ASP A 13 17.41 -17.49 7.61
N SER A 14 18.28 -16.95 8.47
CA SER A 14 17.89 -15.98 9.51
C SER A 14 17.62 -14.57 8.98
N VAL A 15 17.94 -14.28 7.71
CA VAL A 15 17.75 -12.95 7.10
C VAL A 15 16.93 -13.01 5.82
N ASP A 16 15.95 -12.11 5.69
CA ASP A 16 15.16 -11.96 4.46
C ASP A 16 16.02 -11.40 3.32
N PRO A 17 16.12 -12.08 2.16
CA PRO A 17 16.84 -11.60 0.98
C PRO A 17 16.53 -10.17 0.52
N SER A 18 15.29 -9.70 0.71
CA SER A 18 14.86 -8.35 0.33
C SER A 18 15.58 -7.26 1.13
N LEU A 19 15.96 -7.52 2.37
CA LEU A 19 16.74 -6.60 3.20
C LEU A 19 18.18 -6.48 2.70
N LEU A 20 18.76 -7.60 2.23
CA LEU A 20 20.08 -7.62 1.61
C LEU A 20 20.06 -6.88 0.26
N SER A 21 18.97 -7.01 -0.50
CA SER A 21 18.74 -6.22 -1.72
C SER A 21 18.70 -4.70 -1.45
N ALA A 22 18.17 -4.27 -0.30
CA ALA A 22 18.19 -2.85 0.08
C ALA A 22 19.61 -2.33 0.35
N ILE A 23 20.45 -3.13 1.03
CA ILE A 23 21.88 -2.81 1.23
C ILE A 23 22.60 -2.73 -0.12
N ALA A 24 22.40 -3.72 -1.01
CA ALA A 24 23.02 -3.77 -2.33
C ALA A 24 22.64 -2.54 -3.19
N SER A 25 21.35 -2.15 -3.16
CA SER A 25 20.85 -0.99 -3.90
C SER A 25 21.47 0.32 -3.41
N ARG A 26 21.75 0.42 -2.11
CA ARG A 26 22.35 1.63 -1.51
C ARG A 26 23.88 1.68 -1.64
N TRP A 27 24.53 0.52 -1.59
CA TRP A 27 25.98 0.35 -1.72
C TRP A 27 26.32 -0.71 -2.77
N PRO A 28 26.44 -0.32 -4.05
CA PRO A 28 26.75 -1.25 -5.15
C PRO A 28 28.09 -1.98 -5.06
N ARG A 29 28.91 -1.73 -4.04
CA ARG A 29 30.17 -2.43 -3.75
C ARG A 29 30.03 -3.51 -2.68
N ALA A 30 28.88 -3.57 -2.02
CA ALA A 30 28.58 -4.60 -1.06
C ALA A 30 28.44 -5.92 -1.81
N GLU A 31 29.23 -6.90 -1.39
CA GLU A 31 29.22 -8.25 -1.95
C GLU A 31 28.81 -9.21 -0.86
N PHE A 32 27.87 -10.10 -1.14
CA PHE A 32 27.37 -11.03 -0.14
C PHE A 32 28.05 -12.38 -0.29
N GLY A 33 28.83 -12.77 0.73
CA GLY A 33 29.50 -14.05 0.78
C GLY A 33 28.62 -15.12 1.41
N VAL A 34 28.35 -16.18 0.66
CA VAL A 34 27.52 -17.32 1.09
C VAL A 34 28.39 -18.54 1.33
N LEU A 35 28.31 -19.14 2.52
CA LEU A 35 29.13 -20.30 2.88
C LEU A 35 28.44 -21.60 2.46
N PHE A 36 29.22 -22.48 1.82
CA PHE A 36 28.78 -23.80 1.37
C PHE A 36 29.58 -24.88 2.07
N ARG A 37 28.91 -25.65 2.92
CA ARG A 37 29.50 -26.83 3.57
C ARG A 37 28.49 -27.98 3.52
N PRO A 38 28.72 -28.98 2.66
CA PRO A 38 27.81 -30.12 2.54
C PRO A 38 27.56 -30.79 3.90
N GLY A 39 26.29 -31.00 4.22
CA GLY A 39 25.86 -31.65 5.47
C GLY A 39 25.70 -30.71 6.68
N ARG A 40 25.85 -29.39 6.51
CA ARG A 40 25.49 -28.37 7.53
C ARG A 40 24.44 -27.37 7.03
N GLU A 41 23.72 -27.69 5.95
CA GLU A 41 22.68 -26.80 5.41
C GLU A 41 21.59 -26.52 6.46
N GLY A 42 21.20 -25.24 6.60
CA GLY A 42 20.22 -24.78 7.59
C GLY A 42 20.80 -24.49 8.97
N GLU A 43 22.08 -24.79 9.21
CA GLU A 43 22.78 -24.33 10.42
C GLU A 43 23.22 -22.86 10.28
N PRO A 44 23.45 -22.13 11.40
CA PRO A 44 23.95 -20.75 11.33
C PRO A 44 25.19 -20.63 10.44
N ARG A 45 25.12 -19.69 9.48
CA ARG A 45 26.04 -19.35 8.38
C ARG A 45 25.89 -20.16 7.10
N TYR A 46 25.16 -21.27 7.13
CA TYR A 46 25.08 -22.21 6.01
C TYR A 46 23.63 -22.28 5.51
N PRO A 47 23.25 -21.49 4.49
CA PRO A 47 21.87 -21.41 4.06
C PRO A 47 21.33 -22.73 3.50
N THR A 48 20.01 -22.90 3.62
CA THR A 48 19.29 -23.93 2.86
C THR A 48 19.25 -23.60 1.37
N ARG A 49 19.05 -24.64 0.55
CA ARG A 49 18.87 -24.49 -0.89
C ARG A 49 17.66 -23.60 -1.25
N ALA A 50 16.56 -23.72 -0.51
CA ALA A 50 15.36 -22.93 -0.74
C ALA A 50 15.60 -21.43 -0.50
N TRP A 51 16.36 -21.10 0.55
CA TRP A 51 16.78 -19.73 0.81
C TRP A 51 17.70 -19.20 -0.30
N LEU A 52 18.67 -20.02 -0.75
CA LEU A 52 19.59 -19.66 -1.82
C LEU A 52 18.87 -19.33 -3.15
N GLU A 53 17.86 -20.10 -3.52
CA GLU A 53 17.05 -19.86 -4.73
C GLU A 53 16.30 -18.51 -4.64
N THR A 54 15.72 -18.23 -3.47
CA THR A 54 15.04 -16.95 -3.19
C THR A 54 16.02 -15.78 -3.19
N PHE A 55 17.20 -15.99 -2.61
CA PHE A 55 18.28 -15.01 -2.54
C PHE A 55 18.85 -14.65 -3.91
N ALA A 56 19.12 -15.65 -4.76
CA ALA A 56 19.55 -15.45 -6.14
C ALA A 56 18.48 -14.71 -6.97
N LEU A 57 17.20 -15.08 -6.82
CA LEU A 57 16.10 -14.41 -7.51
C LEU A 57 15.96 -12.94 -7.08
N ALA A 58 16.01 -12.66 -5.76
CA ALA A 58 16.01 -11.30 -5.23
C ALA A 58 17.21 -10.50 -5.77
N GLY A 59 18.40 -11.12 -5.79
CA GLY A 59 19.62 -10.52 -6.30
C GLY A 59 19.59 -10.14 -7.78
N SER A 60 18.90 -10.94 -8.60
CA SER A 60 18.72 -10.66 -10.03
C SER A 60 17.79 -9.47 -10.32
N LYS A 61 16.93 -9.10 -9.36
CA LYS A 61 15.94 -8.01 -9.52
C LYS A 61 16.47 -6.63 -9.17
N THR A 62 17.66 -6.52 -8.57
CA THR A 62 18.26 -5.22 -8.23
C THR A 62 18.92 -4.57 -9.46
N SER A 63 19.00 -3.24 -9.48
CA SER A 63 19.71 -2.48 -10.52
C SER A 63 20.73 -1.54 -9.88
N PRO A 64 22.04 -1.86 -9.93
CA PRO A 64 22.67 -3.03 -10.56
C PRO A 64 22.39 -4.36 -9.81
N PRO A 65 22.59 -5.53 -10.45
CA PRO A 65 22.45 -6.84 -9.79
C PRO A 65 23.35 -6.97 -8.55
N MET A 66 22.89 -7.70 -7.54
CA MET A 66 23.68 -7.94 -6.33
C MET A 66 24.98 -8.68 -6.66
N GLN A 67 26.07 -8.29 -5.99
CA GLN A 67 27.35 -8.97 -6.11
C GLN A 67 27.40 -10.12 -5.12
N LEU A 68 27.71 -11.32 -5.61
CA LEU A 68 27.66 -12.56 -4.83
C LEU A 68 29.01 -13.30 -4.90
N ALA A 69 29.47 -13.77 -3.74
CA ALA A 69 30.67 -14.59 -3.57
C ALA A 69 30.35 -15.92 -2.88
N GLY A 70 30.87 -17.03 -3.40
CA GLY A 70 30.64 -18.37 -2.83
C GLY A 70 31.83 -18.82 -2.01
N HIS A 71 31.64 -19.18 -0.75
CA HIS A 71 32.71 -19.57 0.17
C HIS A 71 32.62 -21.08 0.39
N LEU A 72 33.43 -21.85 -0.34
CA LEU A 72 33.46 -23.30 -0.20
C LEU A 72 34.17 -23.66 1.10
N CYS A 73 33.60 -24.57 1.89
CA CYS A 73 34.16 -25.10 3.14
C CYS A 73 34.05 -26.64 3.19
N GLY A 74 34.89 -27.29 4.00
CA GLY A 74 34.84 -28.75 4.23
C GLY A 74 35.02 -29.56 2.95
N SER A 75 34.16 -30.57 2.75
CA SER A 75 34.21 -31.47 1.60
C SER A 75 34.00 -30.76 0.25
N ALA A 76 33.35 -29.59 0.22
CA ALA A 76 33.22 -28.80 -1.00
C ALA A 76 34.56 -28.19 -1.46
N VAL A 77 35.46 -27.84 -0.53
CA VAL A 77 36.82 -27.41 -0.87
C VAL A 77 37.67 -28.61 -1.26
N ASP A 78 37.57 -29.72 -0.51
CA ASP A 78 38.34 -30.92 -0.80
C ASP A 78 38.01 -31.49 -2.19
N ALA A 79 36.77 -31.34 -2.68
CA ALA A 79 36.41 -31.71 -4.05
C ALA A 79 37.23 -30.94 -5.12
N VAL A 80 37.43 -29.64 -4.92
CA VAL A 80 38.27 -28.81 -5.80
C VAL A 80 39.74 -29.17 -5.62
N LEU A 81 40.24 -29.22 -4.38
CA LEU A 81 41.68 -29.36 -4.10
C LEU A 81 42.23 -30.78 -4.36
N LYS A 82 41.45 -31.83 -4.12
CA LYS A 82 41.89 -33.23 -4.31
C LYS A 82 41.55 -33.75 -5.71
N ASN A 83 40.38 -33.39 -6.23
CA ASN A 83 39.83 -34.02 -7.44
C ASN A 83 39.73 -33.06 -8.64
N GLY A 84 40.00 -31.76 -8.46
CA GLY A 84 39.79 -30.75 -9.50
C GLY A 84 38.31 -30.59 -9.89
N ASP A 85 37.38 -31.02 -9.02
CA ASP A 85 35.95 -31.00 -9.34
C ASP A 85 35.36 -29.61 -9.15
N VAL A 86 35.02 -28.97 -10.27
CA VAL A 86 34.40 -27.64 -10.33
C VAL A 86 32.90 -27.70 -10.67
N SER A 87 32.29 -28.89 -10.72
CA SER A 87 30.89 -29.07 -11.15
C SER A 87 29.91 -28.23 -10.33
N PHE A 88 30.06 -28.19 -9.00
CA PHE A 88 29.21 -27.36 -8.14
C PHE A 88 29.30 -25.86 -8.47
N VAL A 89 30.52 -25.37 -8.73
CA VAL A 89 30.73 -23.96 -9.08
C VAL A 89 30.11 -23.65 -10.45
N ARG A 90 30.43 -24.48 -11.45
CA ARG A 90 29.98 -24.30 -12.84
C ARG A 90 28.46 -24.47 -13.00
N ASP A 91 27.90 -25.52 -12.41
CA ASP A 91 26.53 -25.96 -12.69
C ASP A 91 25.50 -25.38 -11.70
N THR A 92 25.95 -24.83 -10.56
CA THR A 92 25.06 -24.24 -9.54
C THR A 92 25.36 -22.77 -9.26
N LEU A 93 26.59 -22.44 -8.85
CA LEU A 93 26.90 -21.08 -8.39
C LEU A 93 26.89 -20.06 -9.54
N VAL A 94 27.49 -20.38 -10.70
CA VAL A 94 27.52 -19.48 -11.86
C VAL A 94 26.12 -19.13 -12.37
N PRO A 95 25.18 -20.10 -12.54
CA PRO A 95 23.79 -19.82 -12.89
C PRO A 95 23.05 -18.92 -11.88
N TYR A 96 23.36 -19.02 -10.59
CA TYR A 96 22.78 -18.17 -9.54
C TYR A 96 23.42 -16.77 -9.45
N GLY A 97 24.37 -16.46 -10.33
CA GLY A 97 24.98 -15.13 -10.43
C GLY A 97 26.23 -14.92 -9.59
N PHE A 98 26.77 -15.98 -8.98
CA PHE A 98 28.06 -15.91 -8.29
C PHE A 98 29.18 -15.73 -9.31
N ARG A 99 30.08 -14.79 -9.04
CA ARG A 99 31.22 -14.45 -9.92
C ARG A 99 32.57 -14.51 -9.21
N ARG A 100 32.56 -14.72 -7.89
CA ARG A 100 33.75 -14.92 -7.07
C ARG A 100 33.56 -16.17 -6.22
N VAL A 101 34.59 -16.99 -6.11
CA VAL A 101 34.55 -18.21 -5.29
C VAL A 101 35.79 -18.29 -4.42
N GLN A 102 35.59 -18.35 -3.12
CA GLN A 102 36.63 -18.48 -2.12
C GLN A 102 36.81 -19.93 -1.65
N LEU A 103 38.06 -20.39 -1.66
CA LEU A 103 38.46 -21.70 -1.18
C LEU A 103 38.98 -21.59 0.27
N ASN A 104 38.14 -21.94 1.23
CA ASN A 104 38.50 -21.92 2.66
C ASN A 104 39.22 -23.21 3.06
N ALA A 105 40.47 -23.33 2.63
CA ALA A 105 41.31 -24.52 2.78
C ALA A 105 41.98 -24.65 4.16
N THR A 106 41.27 -24.38 5.26
CA THR A 106 41.80 -24.47 6.64
C THR A 106 41.11 -25.55 7.45
N ALA A 107 41.80 -26.10 8.46
CA ALA A 107 41.25 -27.12 9.35
C ALA A 107 40.05 -26.61 10.16
N THR A 108 40.03 -25.32 10.51
CA THR A 108 38.87 -24.66 11.16
C THR A 108 37.61 -24.77 10.30
N ASN A 109 37.77 -24.70 8.98
CA ASN A 109 36.67 -24.84 8.02
C ASN A 109 36.38 -26.31 7.64
N GLY A 110 37.04 -27.26 8.29
CA GLY A 110 36.81 -28.70 8.12
C GLY A 110 37.45 -29.31 6.88
N CYS A 111 38.44 -28.65 6.26
CA CYS A 111 39.20 -29.18 5.13
C CYS A 111 40.24 -30.20 5.60
N GLU A 112 40.22 -31.41 5.05
CA GLU A 112 41.21 -32.44 5.40
C GLU A 112 42.57 -32.15 4.77
N THR A 113 42.56 -31.61 3.55
CA THR A 113 43.77 -31.32 2.76
C THR A 113 44.70 -30.34 3.49
N ALA A 114 44.15 -29.47 4.35
CA ALA A 114 44.88 -28.49 5.15
C ALA A 114 45.89 -29.10 6.14
N ARG A 115 45.77 -30.40 6.46
CA ARG A 115 46.63 -31.10 7.43
C ARG A 115 47.86 -31.76 6.79
N ASP A 116 47.98 -31.76 5.47
CA ASP A 116 49.08 -32.37 4.72
C ASP A 116 49.73 -31.37 3.75
N ALA A 117 50.95 -30.93 4.08
CA ALA A 117 51.71 -29.97 3.29
C ALA A 117 52.02 -30.47 1.86
N ARG A 118 52.19 -31.79 1.67
CA ARG A 118 52.45 -32.39 0.36
C ARG A 118 51.19 -32.41 -0.49
N ALA A 119 50.03 -32.67 0.14
CA ALA A 119 48.73 -32.58 -0.54
C ALA A 119 48.40 -31.13 -0.95
N MET A 120 48.75 -30.14 -0.13
CA MET A 120 48.58 -28.72 -0.46
C MET A 120 49.42 -28.27 -1.67
N ALA A 121 50.63 -28.77 -1.82
CA ALA A 121 51.44 -28.50 -3.02
C ALA A 121 50.81 -29.11 -4.29
N ALA A 122 50.26 -30.32 -4.21
CA ALA A 122 49.54 -30.95 -5.32
C ALA A 122 48.22 -30.22 -5.65
N ALA A 123 47.55 -29.67 -4.64
CA ALA A 123 46.31 -28.91 -4.80
C ALA A 123 46.50 -27.62 -5.60
N ALA A 124 47.71 -27.06 -5.67
CA ALA A 124 48.01 -25.91 -6.53
C ALA A 124 47.70 -26.21 -8.01
N VAL A 125 48.05 -27.41 -8.49
CA VAL A 125 47.74 -27.86 -9.86
C VAL A 125 46.24 -27.94 -10.10
N ALA A 126 45.49 -28.44 -9.12
CA ALA A 126 44.03 -28.54 -9.21
C ALA A 126 43.36 -27.17 -9.22
N VAL A 127 43.86 -26.21 -8.43
CA VAL A 127 43.37 -24.81 -8.46
C VAL A 127 43.66 -24.14 -9.80
N ARG A 128 44.82 -24.36 -10.42
CA ARG A 128 45.11 -23.88 -11.78
C ARG A 128 44.12 -24.44 -12.80
N ALA A 129 43.90 -25.76 -12.77
CA ALA A 129 42.91 -26.40 -13.64
C ALA A 129 41.49 -25.87 -13.41
N ALA A 130 41.12 -25.55 -12.16
CA ALA A 130 39.83 -24.94 -11.84
C ALA A 130 39.70 -23.52 -12.40
N CYS A 131 40.77 -22.72 -12.33
CA CYS A 131 40.83 -21.39 -12.94
C CYS A 131 40.62 -21.44 -14.46
N ASP A 132 41.22 -22.42 -15.13
CA ASP A 132 41.08 -22.65 -16.57
C ASP A 132 39.70 -23.19 -16.96
N ALA A 133 39.12 -24.05 -16.12
CA ALA A 133 37.83 -24.69 -16.39
C ALA A 133 36.63 -23.75 -16.22
N VAL A 134 36.75 -22.72 -15.38
CA VAL A 134 35.69 -21.72 -15.12
C VAL A 134 36.30 -20.31 -15.15
N PRO A 135 36.69 -19.80 -16.34
CA PRO A 135 37.40 -18.53 -16.49
C PRO A 135 36.54 -17.30 -16.13
N GLU A 136 35.21 -17.44 -16.10
CA GLU A 136 34.26 -16.39 -15.71
C GLU A 136 34.17 -16.16 -14.19
N VAL A 137 34.80 -17.01 -13.39
CA VAL A 137 34.86 -16.90 -11.92
C VAL A 137 36.24 -16.41 -11.49
N GLU A 138 36.28 -15.42 -10.60
CA GLU A 138 37.48 -15.06 -9.85
C GLU A 138 37.64 -16.01 -8.66
N TRP A 139 38.72 -16.78 -8.66
CA TRP A 139 39.05 -17.76 -7.62
C TRP A 139 39.89 -17.11 -6.53
N ILE A 140 39.45 -17.24 -5.28
CA ILE A 140 40.07 -16.61 -4.12
C ILE A 140 40.66 -17.70 -3.23
N VAL A 141 41.97 -17.63 -2.99
CA VAL A 141 42.65 -18.55 -2.06
C VAL A 141 42.94 -17.79 -0.76
N GLN A 142 42.53 -18.38 0.36
CA GLN A 142 42.83 -17.84 1.68
C GLN A 142 44.32 -18.04 2.00
N ALA A 143 45.05 -16.95 2.22
CA ALA A 143 46.48 -16.93 2.50
C ALA A 143 46.73 -16.76 4.01
N ASN A 144 47.33 -17.79 4.62
CA ASN A 144 47.77 -17.85 6.01
C ASN A 144 48.89 -18.88 6.18
N ASP A 145 49.38 -19.09 7.41
CA ASP A 145 50.48 -20.02 7.70
C ASP A 145 50.12 -21.49 7.40
N GLU A 146 48.84 -21.88 7.52
CA GLU A 146 48.35 -23.24 7.29
C GLU A 146 48.26 -23.54 5.78
N THR A 147 47.78 -22.58 4.99
CA THR A 147 47.66 -22.69 3.53
C THR A 147 48.93 -22.28 2.78
N LYS A 148 50.01 -21.95 3.51
CA LYS A 148 51.30 -21.51 2.95
C LYS A 148 51.84 -22.37 1.82
N PRO A 149 51.88 -23.72 1.94
CA PRO A 149 52.34 -24.57 0.85
C PRO A 149 51.49 -24.48 -0.42
N LEU A 150 50.22 -24.08 -0.33
CA LEU A 150 49.33 -23.93 -1.49
C LEU A 150 49.57 -22.60 -2.20
N TRP A 151 49.52 -21.49 -1.47
CA TRP A 151 49.61 -20.17 -2.10
C TRP A 151 51.03 -19.80 -2.53
N GLU A 152 52.10 -20.29 -1.86
CA GLU A 152 53.47 -20.10 -2.35
C GLU A 152 53.68 -20.83 -3.69
N THR A 153 53.23 -22.08 -3.80
CA THR A 153 53.32 -22.84 -5.07
C THR A 153 52.51 -22.19 -6.19
N LEU A 154 51.34 -21.63 -5.90
CA LEU A 154 50.55 -20.91 -6.91
C LEU A 154 51.25 -19.64 -7.43
N LEU A 155 52.06 -18.98 -6.60
CA LEU A 155 52.71 -17.71 -6.95
C LEU A 155 54.14 -17.88 -7.52
N ASP A 156 54.87 -18.94 -7.16
CA ASP A 156 56.28 -19.13 -7.53
C ASP A 156 56.51 -19.63 -8.97
N GLU A 157 55.54 -20.29 -9.61
CA GLU A 157 55.74 -20.96 -10.91
C GLU A 157 55.70 -20.02 -12.15
N GLY A 158 55.62 -18.71 -11.96
CA GLY A 158 55.72 -17.71 -13.05
C GLY A 158 54.52 -17.62 -14.02
N ASP A 159 53.57 -18.56 -13.95
CA ASP A 159 52.34 -18.60 -14.76
C ASP A 159 51.10 -18.49 -13.87
N VAL A 160 50.87 -17.31 -13.28
CA VAL A 160 49.76 -17.10 -12.33
C VAL A 160 48.44 -16.87 -13.11
N PRO A 161 47.35 -17.62 -12.83
CA PRO A 161 46.09 -17.45 -13.55
C PRO A 161 45.52 -16.03 -13.40
N ALA A 162 45.01 -15.47 -14.50
CA ALA A 162 44.54 -14.09 -14.54
C ALA A 162 43.30 -13.83 -13.65
N ASN A 163 42.54 -14.87 -13.35
CA ASN A 163 41.36 -14.86 -12.49
C ASN A 163 41.65 -15.37 -11.05
N LEU A 164 42.92 -15.40 -10.63
CA LEU A 164 43.31 -15.79 -9.26
C LEU A 164 43.48 -14.55 -8.35
N SER A 165 43.02 -14.66 -7.11
CA SER A 165 43.02 -13.62 -6.09
C SER A 165 43.37 -14.16 -4.71
N MET A 166 43.99 -13.34 -3.86
CA MET A 166 44.43 -13.77 -2.51
C MET A 166 43.62 -13.08 -1.41
N LEU A 167 43.16 -13.83 -0.41
CA LEU A 167 42.57 -13.28 0.80
C LEU A 167 43.49 -13.49 2.00
N TRP A 168 44.08 -12.41 2.52
CA TRP A 168 44.94 -12.48 3.70
C TRP A 168 44.11 -12.53 4.99
N ASP A 169 44.25 -13.63 5.73
CA ASP A 169 43.58 -13.84 7.02
C ASP A 169 44.45 -14.66 7.98
N ALA A 170 45.19 -13.96 8.84
CA ALA A 170 46.04 -14.58 9.85
C ALA A 170 45.26 -15.36 10.93
N SER A 171 43.94 -15.22 10.99
CA SER A 171 43.10 -15.91 11.97
C SER A 171 42.65 -17.31 11.53
N CYS A 172 42.99 -17.73 10.31
CA CYS A 172 42.53 -19.00 9.69
C CYS A 172 40.99 -19.15 9.73
N GLY A 173 40.24 -18.06 9.58
CA GLY A 173 38.78 -18.01 9.65
C GLY A 173 38.20 -17.87 11.07
N LYS A 174 39.00 -17.66 12.11
CA LYS A 174 38.53 -17.55 13.51
C LYS A 174 37.94 -16.17 13.85
N GLY A 175 38.05 -15.19 12.95
CA GLY A 175 37.53 -13.85 13.17
C GLY A 175 38.29 -13.05 14.23
N VAL A 176 39.59 -13.33 14.41
CA VAL A 176 40.46 -12.57 15.30
C VAL A 176 40.80 -11.23 14.65
N LYS A 177 40.76 -10.13 15.43
CA LYS A 177 41.03 -8.77 14.94
C LYS A 177 42.37 -8.73 14.17
N ILE A 178 42.30 -8.23 12.94
CA ILE A 178 43.47 -8.05 12.09
C ILE A 178 44.49 -7.09 12.72
N ASP A 179 45.75 -7.53 12.78
CA ASP A 179 46.91 -6.69 13.08
C ASP A 179 47.48 -6.17 11.77
N ALA A 180 47.22 -4.89 11.48
CA ALA A 180 47.61 -4.23 10.24
C ALA A 180 49.14 -4.22 9.97
N THR A 181 49.96 -4.52 10.98
CA THR A 181 51.43 -4.57 10.85
C THR A 181 51.96 -5.95 10.43
N ARG A 182 51.12 -7.00 10.44
CA ARG A 182 51.50 -8.40 10.14
C ARG A 182 50.77 -8.97 8.91
N VAL A 183 50.17 -8.10 8.10
CA VAL A 183 49.35 -8.48 6.95
C VAL A 183 50.22 -8.58 5.70
N GLY A 184 50.02 -9.61 4.88
CA GLY A 184 50.82 -9.87 3.67
C GLY A 184 50.84 -8.66 2.70
N ASP A 185 52.01 -8.40 2.11
CA ASP A 185 52.20 -7.30 1.17
C ASP A 185 51.65 -7.67 -0.21
N ALA A 186 50.52 -7.07 -0.56
CA ALA A 186 49.88 -7.25 -1.87
C ALA A 186 50.82 -6.89 -3.02
N ARG A 187 51.83 -6.03 -2.82
CA ARG A 187 52.82 -5.66 -3.85
C ARG A 187 53.76 -6.80 -4.19
N ALA A 188 54.07 -7.68 -3.23
CA ALA A 188 55.02 -8.77 -3.40
C ALA A 188 54.49 -9.91 -4.28
N THR A 189 53.17 -10.04 -4.43
CA THR A 189 52.53 -11.20 -5.08
C THR A 189 52.00 -10.95 -6.49
N GLY A 190 51.89 -9.68 -6.93
CA GLY A 190 51.41 -9.35 -8.28
C GLY A 190 49.91 -9.56 -8.56
N VAL A 191 49.18 -10.27 -7.69
CA VAL A 191 47.74 -10.58 -7.83
C VAL A 191 46.83 -9.64 -7.02
N PRO A 192 45.53 -9.54 -7.35
CA PRO A 192 44.57 -8.82 -6.50
C PRO A 192 44.56 -9.41 -5.08
N ALA A 193 44.44 -8.53 -4.08
CA ALA A 193 44.48 -8.91 -2.67
C ALA A 193 43.29 -8.35 -1.87
N GLY A 194 42.74 -9.20 -1.00
CA GLY A 194 41.77 -8.83 0.01
C GLY A 194 42.23 -9.13 1.42
N TYR A 195 41.49 -8.61 2.38
CA TYR A 195 41.84 -8.70 3.80
C TYR A 195 40.63 -9.08 4.66
N ALA A 196 40.81 -10.05 5.54
CA ALA A 196 39.83 -10.49 6.53
C ALA A 196 40.44 -10.58 7.94
N GLY A 197 39.60 -10.81 8.95
CA GLY A 197 40.03 -11.02 10.33
C GLY A 197 39.33 -10.09 11.33
N GLY A 198 38.21 -10.55 11.89
CA GLY A 198 37.52 -9.88 13.00
C GLY A 198 37.03 -8.47 12.72
N LEU A 199 36.77 -8.15 11.44
CA LEU A 199 36.33 -6.83 11.01
C LEU A 199 34.89 -6.56 11.44
N ASN A 200 34.65 -5.35 11.93
CA ASN A 200 33.36 -4.85 12.35
C ASN A 200 33.30 -3.32 12.23
N ARG A 201 32.17 -2.71 12.56
CA ARG A 201 31.99 -1.26 12.43
C ARG A 201 32.98 -0.47 13.30
N GLU A 202 33.41 -1.02 14.44
CA GLU A 202 34.28 -0.34 15.39
C GLU A 202 35.72 -0.24 14.87
N ASN A 203 36.22 -1.25 14.16
CA ASN A 203 37.62 -1.33 13.75
C ASN A 203 37.88 -1.08 12.26
N ILE A 204 36.87 -1.18 11.39
CA ILE A 204 37.08 -1.14 9.93
C ILE A 204 37.73 0.15 9.44
N LYS A 205 37.41 1.30 10.05
CA LYS A 205 38.01 2.60 9.70
C LYS A 205 39.52 2.62 9.96
N GLU A 206 39.95 2.12 11.12
CA GLU A 206 41.35 2.06 11.52
C GLU A 206 42.15 1.09 10.63
N VAL A 207 41.57 -0.08 10.36
CA VAL A 207 42.21 -1.11 9.52
C VAL A 207 42.39 -0.60 8.09
N LEU A 208 41.34 0.00 7.51
CA LEU A 208 41.44 0.63 6.20
C LEU A 208 42.57 1.67 6.21
N ALA A 209 42.54 2.65 7.13
CA ALA A 209 43.57 3.68 7.20
C ALA A 209 45.00 3.10 7.29
N ALA A 210 45.22 2.06 8.08
CA ALA A 210 46.51 1.40 8.21
C ALA A 210 46.96 0.71 6.92
N LEU A 211 46.08 -0.07 6.28
CA LEU A 211 46.35 -0.72 4.98
C LEU A 211 46.69 0.30 3.89
N ARG A 212 46.02 1.46 3.91
CA ARG A 212 46.22 2.57 2.98
C ARG A 212 47.60 3.21 3.10
N SER A 213 48.05 3.42 4.33
CA SER A 213 49.37 3.99 4.63
C SER A 213 50.53 2.99 4.49
N GLY A 214 50.23 1.69 4.53
CA GLY A 214 51.21 0.61 4.60
C GLY A 214 51.22 -0.31 3.36
N VAL A 215 50.92 -1.59 3.58
CA VAL A 215 51.16 -2.72 2.66
C VAL A 215 50.29 -2.74 1.39
N ALA A 216 49.21 -1.95 1.33
CA ALA A 216 48.30 -1.89 0.17
C ALA A 216 48.40 -0.57 -0.62
N LYS A 217 49.38 0.28 -0.33
CA LYS A 217 49.53 1.61 -0.95
C LYS A 217 49.61 1.51 -2.48
N GLY A 218 48.59 2.05 -3.15
CA GLY A 218 48.54 2.18 -4.62
C GLY A 218 47.77 1.08 -5.35
N ARG A 219 47.20 0.09 -4.64
CA ARG A 219 46.45 -1.01 -5.25
C ARG A 219 44.95 -0.98 -4.92
N SER A 220 44.17 -1.67 -5.75
CA SER A 220 42.75 -1.94 -5.48
C SER A 220 42.67 -3.16 -4.57
N ILE A 221 41.89 -3.07 -3.49
CA ILE A 221 41.74 -4.13 -2.49
C ILE A 221 40.28 -4.44 -2.22
N TRP A 222 39.98 -5.57 -1.58
CA TRP A 222 38.66 -5.82 -0.98
C TRP A 222 38.79 -6.19 0.49
N MET A 223 37.70 -6.02 1.23
CA MET A 223 37.61 -6.44 2.63
C MET A 223 36.57 -7.53 2.74
N ASP A 224 36.78 -8.50 3.62
CA ASP A 224 35.85 -9.60 3.84
C ASP A 224 35.56 -9.78 5.32
N MET A 225 34.29 -9.83 5.71
CA MET A 225 33.89 -9.94 7.11
C MET A 225 32.66 -10.80 7.33
N GLU A 226 32.72 -11.62 8.37
CA GLU A 226 31.69 -12.60 8.68
C GLU A 226 31.23 -12.47 10.13
N THR A 227 32.08 -12.83 11.10
CA THR A 227 31.73 -12.86 12.53
C THR A 227 31.26 -11.50 13.07
N GLY A 228 31.85 -10.40 12.59
CA GLY A 228 31.47 -9.05 13.01
C GLY A 228 30.07 -8.61 12.56
N LEU A 229 29.41 -9.37 11.68
CA LEU A 229 28.07 -9.10 11.17
C LEU A 229 26.98 -9.94 11.84
N ARG A 230 27.34 -10.79 12.80
CA ARG A 230 26.37 -11.66 13.48
C ARG A 230 26.04 -11.16 14.88
N SER A 231 24.83 -11.48 15.33
CA SER A 231 24.32 -11.16 16.66
C SER A 231 23.63 -12.38 17.25
N ILE A 232 23.70 -12.53 18.58
CA ILE A 232 22.90 -13.52 19.31
C ILE A 232 21.56 -12.86 19.63
N ILE A 233 20.48 -13.41 19.10
CA ILE A 233 19.10 -12.97 19.32
C ILE A 233 18.33 -14.23 19.74
N ASP A 234 17.72 -14.20 20.92
CA ASP A 234 16.97 -15.33 21.48
C ASP A 234 17.79 -16.65 21.56
N ASP A 235 19.04 -16.55 22.04
CA ASP A 235 20.01 -17.66 22.12
C ASP A 235 20.42 -18.29 20.77
N GLU A 236 19.98 -17.72 19.65
CA GLU A 236 20.36 -18.13 18.31
C GLU A 236 21.28 -17.10 17.64
N GLU A 237 22.31 -17.59 16.96
CA GLU A 237 23.22 -16.73 16.22
C GLU A 237 22.67 -16.40 14.83
N ARG A 238 22.36 -15.13 14.56
CA ARG A 238 21.72 -14.65 13.33
C ARG A 238 22.55 -13.62 12.59
N PHE A 239 22.33 -13.49 11.29
CA PHE A 239 22.93 -12.41 10.50
C PHE A 239 22.26 -11.08 10.83
N ASP A 240 23.04 -10.08 11.21
CA ASP A 240 22.54 -8.78 11.68
C ASP A 240 22.66 -7.71 10.58
N VAL A 241 21.53 -7.47 9.91
CA VAL A 241 21.42 -6.46 8.83
C VAL A 241 21.82 -5.06 9.31
N ASN A 242 21.58 -4.72 10.59
CA ASN A 242 21.96 -3.40 11.11
C ASN A 242 23.47 -3.28 11.26
N LYS A 243 24.17 -4.36 11.63
CA LYS A 243 25.64 -4.38 11.66
C LYS A 243 26.22 -4.28 10.25
N ALA A 244 25.66 -5.01 9.29
CA ALA A 244 26.04 -4.91 7.88
C ALA A 244 25.87 -3.46 7.35
N TRP A 245 24.71 -2.85 7.61
CA TRP A 245 24.45 -1.45 7.27
C TRP A 245 25.45 -0.49 7.93
N ALA A 246 25.72 -0.67 9.22
CA ALA A 246 26.63 0.18 9.97
C ALA A 246 28.07 0.10 9.46
N VAL A 247 28.52 -1.08 9.02
CA VAL A 247 29.83 -1.26 8.39
C VAL A 247 29.88 -0.53 7.04
N CYS A 248 28.88 -0.71 6.18
CA CYS A 248 28.83 0.00 4.89
C CYS A 248 28.88 1.52 5.08
N ALA A 249 28.11 2.05 6.03
CA ALA A 249 28.15 3.46 6.39
C ALA A 249 29.52 3.89 6.95
N ALA A 250 30.15 3.05 7.80
CA ALA A 250 31.47 3.34 8.35
C ALA A 250 32.57 3.40 7.26
N VAL A 251 32.47 2.58 6.21
CA VAL A 251 33.39 2.61 5.07
C VAL A 251 33.18 3.88 4.22
N ASP A 252 31.93 4.28 3.98
CA ASP A 252 31.62 5.55 3.30
C ASP A 252 32.16 6.75 4.08
N ASP A 253 31.97 6.77 5.40
CA ASP A 253 32.52 7.78 6.30
C ASP A 253 34.05 7.86 6.25
N ALA A 254 34.73 6.72 6.02
CA ALA A 254 36.18 6.64 5.97
C ALA A 254 36.79 7.25 4.69
N ARG A 255 35.97 7.63 3.70
CA ARG A 255 36.40 8.30 2.46
C ARG A 255 37.52 7.55 1.70
N TRP A 256 37.36 6.25 1.54
CA TRP A 256 38.40 5.39 0.97
C TRP A 256 38.78 5.72 -0.48
N ASP A 257 37.79 5.83 -1.37
CA ASP A 257 38.05 6.01 -2.81
C ASP A 257 38.40 7.44 -3.19
N ASP A 258 38.18 8.37 -2.27
CA ASP A 258 38.38 9.77 -2.48
C ASP A 258 39.14 10.44 -1.32
N PRO A 259 40.45 10.18 -1.21
CA PRO A 259 41.23 10.79 -0.15
C PRO A 259 41.58 12.25 -0.35
N ASP A 260 41.82 12.60 -1.61
CA ASP A 260 42.41 13.84 -2.08
C ASP A 260 41.49 14.56 -3.07
N GLY A 261 40.42 13.92 -3.55
CA GLY A 261 39.48 14.56 -4.45
C GLY A 261 38.76 15.64 -3.68
N GLY A 262 39.17 16.86 -4.01
CA GLY A 262 38.26 17.97 -4.18
C GLY A 262 37.40 18.30 -2.98
N VAL A 263 37.81 17.91 -1.77
CA VAL A 263 37.50 18.67 -0.59
C VAL A 263 38.40 19.88 -0.76
N ALA A 264 37.86 20.94 -1.36
CA ALA A 264 38.15 22.21 -0.73
C ALA A 264 37.89 21.92 0.75
N ASP A 265 38.94 21.90 1.56
CA ASP A 265 38.79 22.44 2.89
C ASP A 265 38.09 23.77 2.64
N VAL A 266 36.76 23.75 2.74
CA VAL A 266 36.03 24.94 3.08
C VAL A 266 36.43 25.13 4.53
N VAL A 267 37.67 25.61 4.72
CA VAL A 267 37.94 26.74 5.59
C VAL A 267 36.66 27.53 5.53
N LEU A 268 35.92 27.59 6.64
CA LEU A 268 34.69 28.36 6.81
C LEU A 268 34.74 29.56 5.86
N LYS A 269 34.21 29.39 4.64
CA LYS A 269 34.26 30.45 3.65
C LYS A 269 33.24 31.43 4.15
N ASP A 270 33.58 32.71 4.04
CA ASP A 270 32.69 33.81 4.34
C ASP A 270 31.28 33.48 3.88
N VAL A 271 30.34 33.42 4.83
CA VAL A 271 28.92 33.25 4.54
C VAL A 271 28.55 34.32 3.51
N PRO A 272 27.78 34.01 2.44
CA PRO A 272 27.42 34.99 1.42
C PRO A 272 26.88 36.28 2.05
N LYS A 273 27.10 37.44 1.43
CA LYS A 273 26.82 38.77 2.04
C LYS A 273 25.36 38.96 2.50
N ASN A 274 24.42 38.27 1.86
CA ASN A 274 22.99 38.28 2.19
C ASN A 274 22.57 37.14 3.14
N ALA A 275 23.51 36.37 3.69
CA ALA A 275 23.27 35.36 4.69
C ALA A 275 23.94 35.75 6.02
N ARG A 276 23.18 35.67 7.11
CA ARG A 276 23.56 36.09 8.47
C ARG A 276 23.46 34.90 9.40
N MET A 277 24.60 34.54 10.00
CA MET A 277 24.68 33.49 11.00
C MET A 277 24.62 34.10 12.40
N SER A 278 23.75 33.59 13.26
CA SER A 278 23.67 34.06 14.65
C SER A 278 24.96 33.73 15.41
N GLY A 279 25.49 34.72 16.13
CA GLY A 279 26.66 34.57 16.99
C GLY A 279 26.35 34.06 18.40
N HIS A 280 25.08 33.73 18.69
CA HIS A 280 24.65 33.49 20.07
C HIS A 280 24.97 32.05 20.54
N ALA A 281 25.84 31.92 21.54
CA ALA A 281 26.34 30.61 22.02
C ALA A 281 25.23 29.65 22.49
N VAL A 282 24.13 30.17 23.06
CA VAL A 282 22.98 29.36 23.47
C VAL A 282 22.28 28.70 22.28
N LEU A 283 22.19 29.39 21.14
CA LEU A 283 21.57 28.83 19.94
C LEU A 283 22.46 27.73 19.36
N ALA A 284 23.78 27.92 19.32
CA ALA A 284 24.73 26.87 18.93
C ALA A 284 24.64 25.62 19.84
N HIS A 285 24.48 25.81 21.16
CA HIS A 285 24.25 24.71 22.09
C HIS A 285 22.93 23.96 21.78
N LYS A 286 21.83 24.68 21.57
CA LYS A 286 20.52 24.09 21.24
C LYS A 286 20.52 23.35 19.89
N VAL A 287 21.30 23.79 18.91
CA VAL A 287 21.54 23.03 17.67
C VAL A 287 22.15 21.66 17.99
N THR A 288 23.07 21.58 18.94
CA THR A 288 23.65 20.29 19.38
C THR A 288 22.58 19.35 19.95
N LEU A 289 21.61 19.88 20.70
CA LEU A 289 20.49 19.09 21.23
C LEU A 289 19.54 18.62 20.11
N LEU A 290 19.28 19.44 19.09
CA LEU A 290 18.54 18.99 17.92
C LEU A 290 19.28 17.88 17.15
N ARG A 291 20.61 17.90 17.09
CA ARG A 291 21.42 16.88 16.39
C ARG A 291 21.34 15.50 17.03
N ASP A 292 21.14 15.42 18.34
CA ASP A 292 21.12 14.14 19.05
C ASP A 292 19.96 13.26 18.55
N ARG A 293 20.28 12.06 18.07
CA ARG A 293 19.30 11.05 17.63
C ARG A 293 18.34 10.61 18.75
N ARG A 294 18.71 10.82 20.01
CA ARG A 294 17.91 10.45 21.19
C ARG A 294 16.80 11.46 21.50
N THR A 295 16.88 12.67 20.94
CA THR A 295 15.90 13.74 21.17
C THR A 295 14.55 13.34 20.63
N LYS A 296 13.55 13.25 21.53
CA LYS A 296 12.20 12.79 21.21
C LYS A 296 11.41 13.84 20.41
N PRO A 297 10.36 13.47 19.67
CA PRO A 297 9.62 14.41 18.82
C PRO A 297 9.10 15.67 19.54
N ARG A 298 8.59 15.54 20.77
CA ARG A 298 8.16 16.71 21.57
C ARG A 298 9.32 17.66 21.85
N GLU A 299 10.40 17.14 22.40
CA GLU A 299 11.60 17.93 22.75
C GLU A 299 12.24 18.55 21.50
N PHE A 300 12.23 17.82 20.38
CA PHE A 300 12.69 18.36 19.08
C PHE A 300 11.86 19.56 18.64
N ARG A 301 10.52 19.50 18.74
CA ARG A 301 9.63 20.63 18.43
C ARG A 301 9.87 21.82 19.36
N ASP A 302 9.99 21.56 20.66
CA ASP A 302 10.21 22.62 21.66
C ASP A 302 11.53 23.37 21.38
N ILE A 303 12.62 22.64 21.14
CA ILE A 303 13.95 23.24 20.84
C ILE A 303 13.95 23.94 19.48
N LEU A 304 13.33 23.34 18.44
CA LEU A 304 13.21 23.96 17.12
C LEU A 304 12.41 25.27 17.21
N GLY A 305 11.33 25.28 17.99
CA GLY A 305 10.54 26.48 18.25
C GLY A 305 11.37 27.57 18.93
N GLU A 306 12.15 27.24 19.97
CA GLU A 306 13.03 28.21 20.63
C GLU A 306 14.09 28.78 19.67
N LEU A 307 14.78 27.93 18.90
CA LEU A 307 15.77 28.39 17.92
C LEU A 307 15.13 29.30 16.87
N THR A 308 13.95 28.93 16.37
CA THR A 308 13.18 29.72 15.42
C THR A 308 12.78 31.07 16.00
N HIS A 309 12.33 31.11 17.26
CA HIS A 309 11.93 32.36 17.91
C HIS A 309 13.09 33.37 17.94
N TYR A 310 14.27 32.95 18.38
CA TYR A 310 15.42 33.86 18.51
C TYR A 310 16.04 34.24 17.16
N VAL A 311 16.23 33.30 16.23
CA VAL A 311 16.72 33.63 14.88
C VAL A 311 15.70 34.45 14.10
N GLY A 312 14.41 34.15 14.28
CA GLY A 312 13.30 34.93 13.76
C GLY A 312 13.31 36.35 14.29
N TYR A 313 13.52 36.53 15.59
CA TYR A 313 13.67 37.86 16.21
C TYR A 313 14.84 38.64 15.58
N GLU A 314 16.01 38.02 15.44
CA GLU A 314 17.16 38.62 14.72
C GLU A 314 16.82 38.95 13.26
N ALA A 315 15.97 38.16 12.60
CA ALA A 315 15.54 38.40 11.22
C ALA A 315 14.59 39.61 11.09
N THR A 316 14.00 40.10 12.18
CA THR A 316 13.06 41.24 12.16
C THR A 316 13.71 42.62 12.32
N THR A 317 15.02 42.70 12.51
CA THR A 317 15.72 43.97 12.81
C THR A 317 15.59 45.05 11.73
N HIS A 318 15.17 44.68 10.53
CA HIS A 318 14.99 45.58 9.39
C HIS A 318 13.55 46.10 9.24
N LEU A 319 12.63 45.72 10.13
CA LEU A 319 11.24 46.17 10.10
C LEU A 319 11.10 47.56 10.72
N ASP A 320 10.43 48.46 10.00
CA ASP A 320 10.16 49.82 10.47
C ASP A 320 8.85 49.91 11.26
N CYS A 321 8.77 50.93 12.11
CA CYS A 321 7.58 51.29 12.86
C CYS A 321 6.98 52.61 12.34
N VAL A 322 5.66 52.75 12.45
CA VAL A 322 4.91 53.98 12.20
C VAL A 322 4.20 54.47 13.46
N PRO A 323 3.90 55.79 13.58
CA PRO A 323 3.17 56.33 14.70
C PRO A 323 1.79 55.69 14.90
N ARG A 324 1.42 55.44 16.16
CA ARG A 324 0.10 54.92 16.57
C ARG A 324 -0.62 55.97 17.43
N HIS A 325 -1.79 56.44 16.98
CA HIS A 325 -2.47 57.60 17.57
C HIS A 325 -3.56 57.27 18.60
N ASP A 326 -3.98 56.01 18.71
CA ASP A 326 -5.11 55.54 19.53
C ASP A 326 -4.69 54.94 20.88
N CYS A 327 -3.43 55.07 21.28
CA CYS A 327 -2.94 54.46 22.51
C CYS A 327 -3.29 55.31 23.74
N VAL A 328 -4.14 54.76 24.63
CA VAL A 328 -4.52 55.38 25.90
C VAL A 328 -4.10 54.44 27.02
N THR A 329 -3.40 54.99 28.02
CA THR A 329 -3.00 54.24 29.22
C THR A 329 -4.21 53.93 30.11
N PRO A 330 -4.13 52.94 31.02
CA PRO A 330 -5.21 52.65 31.98
C PRO A 330 -5.64 53.84 32.86
N LEU A 331 -4.84 54.91 32.92
CA LEU A 331 -5.14 56.16 33.65
C LEU A 331 -5.90 57.19 32.79
N GLY A 332 -6.31 56.83 31.56
CA GLY A 332 -7.01 57.73 30.64
C GLY A 332 -6.11 58.74 29.93
N VAL A 333 -4.78 58.60 30.02
CA VAL A 333 -3.82 59.50 29.38
C VAL A 333 -3.43 58.97 28.01
N HIS A 334 -3.58 59.79 26.96
CA HIS A 334 -3.10 59.49 25.61
C HIS A 334 -1.58 59.45 25.55
N VAL A 335 -1.02 58.41 24.94
CA VAL A 335 0.41 58.32 24.64
C VAL A 335 0.66 59.05 23.31
N PRO A 336 1.60 60.00 23.25
CA PRO A 336 1.96 60.66 21.99
C PRO A 336 2.38 59.64 20.91
N ALA A 337 2.13 59.94 19.64
CA ALA A 337 2.53 59.08 18.53
C ALA A 337 3.89 59.53 17.99
N GLY A 338 4.84 58.60 17.77
CA GLY A 338 6.17 58.89 17.20
C GLY A 338 7.33 58.16 17.86
N ASP A 339 8.57 58.55 17.52
CA ASP A 339 9.81 57.91 17.97
C ASP A 339 9.99 58.05 19.49
N GLY A 340 10.02 56.91 20.18
CA GLY A 340 10.07 56.83 21.65
C GLY A 340 8.71 56.83 22.35
N ALA A 341 7.61 56.81 21.60
CA ALA A 341 6.24 56.82 22.11
C ALA A 341 5.36 55.73 21.44
N ALA A 342 4.04 55.87 21.36
CA ALA A 342 3.18 54.82 20.83
C ALA A 342 3.42 54.58 19.32
N THR A 343 3.86 53.36 18.98
CA THR A 343 4.15 52.93 17.61
C THR A 343 3.50 51.59 17.28
N ARG A 344 3.47 51.25 15.98
CA ARG A 344 3.10 49.93 15.46
C ARG A 344 3.98 49.57 14.26
N LEU A 345 4.11 48.29 13.94
CA LEU A 345 4.83 47.84 12.74
C LEU A 345 4.21 48.43 11.47
N ALA A 346 5.07 48.87 10.55
CA ALA A 346 4.68 49.45 9.27
C ALA A 346 4.33 48.38 8.23
N ALA A 347 5.14 47.31 8.19
CA ALA A 347 5.05 46.27 7.18
C ALA A 347 3.93 45.26 7.46
N ARG A 348 3.23 44.84 6.41
CA ARG A 348 2.38 43.64 6.44
C ARG A 348 3.27 42.42 6.22
N VAL A 349 3.33 41.58 7.25
CA VAL A 349 4.23 40.42 7.27
C VAL A 349 3.47 39.14 6.92
N CYS A 350 4.08 38.30 6.10
CA CYS A 350 3.59 36.97 5.77
C CYS A 350 4.61 35.90 6.15
N LEU A 351 4.15 34.81 6.77
CA LEU A 351 4.95 33.63 7.09
C LEU A 351 4.68 32.54 6.05
N ILE A 352 5.74 32.01 5.43
CA ILE A 352 5.67 31.03 4.36
C ILE A 352 6.38 29.74 4.80
N PRO A 353 5.74 28.87 5.59
CA PRO A 353 6.32 27.58 5.94
C PRO A 353 6.36 26.64 4.72
N ILE A 354 7.53 26.09 4.43
CA ILE A 354 7.70 25.03 3.44
C ILE A 354 7.30 23.70 4.09
N MET A 355 6.19 23.11 3.63
CA MET A 355 5.69 21.86 4.20
C MET A 355 6.55 20.68 3.74
N ARG A 356 6.87 19.72 4.63
CA ARG A 356 6.30 19.55 5.98
C ARG A 356 7.10 20.23 7.09
N ALA A 357 8.43 20.29 7.00
CA ALA A 357 9.31 20.66 8.11
C ALA A 357 9.10 22.11 8.62
N GLY A 358 8.82 23.06 7.73
CA GLY A 358 8.60 24.47 8.08
C GLY A 358 7.40 24.72 8.99
N LEU A 359 6.44 23.78 9.08
CA LEU A 359 5.28 23.92 9.99
C LEU A 359 5.70 23.97 11.47
N GLY A 360 6.79 23.29 11.86
CA GLY A 360 7.30 23.33 13.23
C GLY A 360 7.86 24.68 13.67
N MET A 361 7.96 25.65 12.75
CA MET A 361 8.52 26.97 12.96
C MET A 361 7.45 28.08 13.06
N VAL A 362 6.19 27.77 12.73
CA VAL A 362 5.12 28.77 12.56
C VAL A 362 4.75 29.42 13.90
N ASP A 363 4.42 28.61 14.92
CA ASP A 363 3.99 29.13 16.23
C ASP A 363 5.07 30.00 16.86
N ALA A 364 6.34 29.62 16.72
CA ALA A 364 7.47 30.38 17.22
C ALA A 364 7.59 31.76 16.55
N MET A 365 7.35 31.83 15.23
CA MET A 365 7.32 33.10 14.50
C MET A 365 6.08 33.93 14.80
N LEU A 366 4.91 33.32 14.99
CA LEU A 366 3.71 34.04 15.43
C LEU A 366 3.86 34.62 16.84
N ASN A 367 4.62 33.97 17.72
CA ASN A 367 4.98 34.57 19.01
C ASN A 367 5.85 35.83 18.87
N VAL A 368 6.65 35.96 17.79
CA VAL A 368 7.42 37.18 17.49
C VAL A 368 6.56 38.21 16.75
N LEU A 369 5.73 37.77 15.81
CA LEU A 369 4.89 38.59 14.94
C LEU A 369 3.43 38.12 14.99
N PRO A 370 2.67 38.49 16.04
CA PRO A 370 1.33 37.94 16.30
C PRO A 370 0.29 38.21 15.20
N ASN A 371 0.49 39.28 14.42
CA ASN A 371 -0.43 39.70 13.37
C ASN A 371 0.01 39.26 11.97
N ALA A 372 1.03 38.41 11.85
CA ALA A 372 1.50 37.94 10.55
C ALA A 372 0.51 36.94 9.93
N ALA A 373 0.24 37.08 8.63
CA ALA A 373 -0.57 36.11 7.89
C ALA A 373 0.27 34.87 7.54
N VAL A 374 -0.29 33.66 7.63
CA VAL A 374 0.43 32.42 7.30
C VAL A 374 -0.07 31.86 5.98
N PHE A 375 0.82 31.70 5.00
CA PHE A 375 0.51 31.07 3.71
C PHE A 375 1.42 29.89 3.44
N GLN A 376 0.83 28.71 3.27
CA GLN A 376 1.58 27.46 3.19
C GLN A 376 1.92 27.08 1.75
N ILE A 377 3.12 26.53 1.56
CA ILE A 377 3.58 25.95 0.28
C ILE A 377 4.10 24.54 0.54
N GLY A 378 3.57 23.56 -0.18
CA GLY A 378 3.96 22.16 -0.11
C GLY A 378 4.83 21.75 -1.28
N MET A 379 6.06 21.33 -0.96
CA MET A 379 7.03 20.81 -1.92
C MET A 379 7.53 19.43 -1.47
N PHE A 380 7.65 18.46 -2.37
CA PHE A 380 8.34 17.20 -2.08
C PHE A 380 9.33 16.82 -3.18
N LYS A 381 10.34 16.04 -2.82
CA LYS A 381 11.35 15.51 -3.74
C LYS A 381 10.91 14.13 -4.25
N ARG A 382 10.72 13.98 -5.56
CA ARG A 382 10.45 12.68 -6.18
C ARG A 382 11.77 11.90 -6.32
N GLN A 383 11.79 10.62 -5.96
CA GLN A 383 12.95 9.74 -6.18
C GLN A 383 13.32 9.71 -7.68
N GLY A 384 14.60 9.94 -8.00
CA GLY A 384 15.11 9.99 -9.38
C GLY A 384 14.89 11.30 -10.13
N SER A 385 14.23 12.31 -9.52
CA SER A 385 14.06 13.65 -10.12
C SER A 385 14.88 14.69 -9.37
N ASP A 386 15.57 15.55 -10.12
CA ASP A 386 16.32 16.68 -9.59
C ASP A 386 15.45 17.91 -9.28
N ARG A 387 14.20 17.95 -9.76
CA ARG A 387 13.26 19.05 -9.54
C ARG A 387 12.24 18.70 -8.44
N PRO A 388 12.01 19.58 -7.45
CA PRO A 388 10.94 19.40 -6.47
C PRO A 388 9.57 19.55 -7.16
N ILE A 389 8.59 18.82 -6.66
CA ILE A 389 7.20 18.88 -7.12
C ILE A 389 6.40 19.69 -6.10
N GLU A 390 5.78 20.76 -6.57
CA GLU A 390 4.77 21.46 -5.81
C GLU A 390 3.49 20.62 -5.78
N TYR A 391 3.01 20.29 -4.59
CA TYR A 391 1.76 19.56 -4.39
C TYR A 391 0.67 20.41 -3.73
N TYR A 392 1.04 21.57 -3.19
CA TYR A 392 0.11 22.45 -2.48
C TYR A 392 0.60 23.90 -2.48
N SER A 393 -0.30 24.85 -2.64
CA SER A 393 -0.02 26.26 -2.42
C SER A 393 -1.31 27.02 -2.10
N ARG A 394 -1.32 27.73 -0.97
CA ARG A 394 -2.45 28.59 -0.57
C ARG A 394 -2.06 30.06 -0.58
N LEU A 395 -1.42 30.49 -1.67
CA LEU A 395 -1.19 31.91 -1.94
C LEU A 395 -2.46 32.50 -2.58
N PRO A 396 -3.04 33.60 -2.06
CA PRO A 396 -4.19 34.27 -2.66
C PRO A 396 -3.92 34.68 -4.12
N VAL A 397 -4.91 34.49 -5.00
CA VAL A 397 -4.79 34.73 -6.46
C VAL A 397 -4.43 36.18 -6.80
N SER A 398 -4.80 37.14 -5.94
CA SER A 398 -4.61 38.59 -6.14
C SER A 398 -3.90 39.30 -4.96
N GLY A 399 -3.23 38.57 -4.06
CA GLY A 399 -2.80 39.11 -2.75
C GLY A 399 -1.33 39.50 -2.56
N GLY A 400 -0.42 39.30 -3.51
CA GLY A 400 1.00 39.56 -3.25
C GLY A 400 1.35 41.04 -3.05
N SER A 401 0.53 41.96 -3.58
CA SER A 401 0.64 43.40 -3.30
C SER A 401 0.36 43.74 -1.83
N GLU A 402 -0.21 42.81 -1.07
CA GLU A 402 -0.47 42.94 0.36
C GLU A 402 0.62 42.36 1.26
N CYS A 403 1.62 41.69 0.68
CA CYS A 403 2.77 41.15 1.40
C CYS A 403 3.98 42.07 1.22
N ASP A 404 4.25 42.92 2.22
CA ASP A 404 5.45 43.78 2.19
C ASP A 404 6.72 42.97 2.50
N VAL A 405 6.64 42.02 3.44
CA VAL A 405 7.77 41.14 3.82
C VAL A 405 7.29 39.70 3.99
N ALA A 406 7.89 38.77 3.24
CA ALA A 406 7.64 37.33 3.34
C ALA A 406 8.80 36.63 4.08
N PHE A 407 8.52 35.99 5.22
CA PHE A 407 9.45 35.12 5.92
C PHE A 407 9.24 33.66 5.51
N ILE A 408 10.15 33.08 4.73
CA ILE A 408 10.14 31.66 4.41
C ILE A 408 10.70 30.88 5.59
N LEU A 409 9.98 29.84 6.05
CA LEU A 409 10.37 29.01 7.18
C LEU A 409 10.69 27.59 6.72
N ASP A 410 11.94 27.17 6.89
CA ASP A 410 12.41 25.81 6.64
C ASP A 410 13.61 25.50 7.55
N PRO A 411 13.59 24.43 8.37
CA PRO A 411 14.67 24.19 9.34
C PRO A 411 16.05 23.92 8.72
N VAL A 412 16.12 23.43 7.48
CA VAL A 412 17.37 22.99 6.84
C VAL A 412 17.45 23.40 5.37
N ILE A 413 18.47 24.20 5.03
CA ILE A 413 18.83 24.53 3.65
C ILE A 413 19.97 23.60 3.20
N ALA A 414 19.62 22.45 2.61
CA ALA A 414 20.63 21.49 2.13
C ALA A 414 21.21 21.91 0.76
N THR A 415 20.48 21.68 -0.33
CA THR A 415 20.91 21.98 -1.71
C THR A 415 20.28 23.24 -2.30
N SER A 416 19.38 23.88 -1.55
CA SER A 416 18.51 24.99 -2.01
C SER A 416 17.57 24.68 -3.18
N ARG A 417 17.51 23.43 -3.64
CA ARG A 417 16.63 23.03 -4.75
C ARG A 417 15.14 23.19 -4.43
N THR A 418 14.74 23.03 -3.17
CA THR A 418 13.37 23.31 -2.71
C THR A 418 13.14 24.81 -2.52
N MET A 419 14.14 25.52 -2.01
CA MET A 419 14.05 26.94 -1.65
C MET A 419 13.95 27.86 -2.87
N GLN A 420 14.73 27.61 -3.93
CA GLN A 420 14.76 28.46 -5.13
C GLN A 420 13.40 28.57 -5.85
N PRO A 421 12.66 27.46 -6.12
CA PRO A 421 11.32 27.56 -6.70
C PRO A 421 10.33 28.31 -5.81
N VAL A 422 10.42 28.15 -4.48
CA VAL A 422 9.55 28.86 -3.52
C VAL A 422 9.80 30.37 -3.58
N VAL A 423 11.08 30.79 -3.57
CA VAL A 423 11.45 32.20 -3.73
C VAL A 423 10.94 32.76 -5.06
N SER A 424 11.18 32.03 -6.17
CA SER A 424 10.72 32.44 -7.50
C SER A 424 9.21 32.62 -7.54
N LYS A 425 8.47 31.72 -6.89
CA LYS A 425 7.01 31.80 -6.78
C LYS A 425 6.54 33.00 -5.97
N LEU A 426 7.17 33.31 -4.83
CA LEU A 426 6.81 34.47 -4.01
C LEU A 426 7.10 35.80 -4.72
N LYS A 427 8.19 35.87 -5.49
CA LYS A 427 8.46 37.02 -6.37
C LYS A 427 7.38 37.19 -7.44
N ALA A 428 7.00 36.09 -8.10
CA ALA A 428 5.91 36.11 -9.08
C ALA A 428 4.55 36.45 -8.45
N TRP A 429 4.33 36.04 -7.20
CA TRP A 429 3.13 36.39 -6.43
C TRP A 429 3.07 37.89 -6.12
N GLY A 430 4.23 38.54 -5.93
CA GLY A 430 4.35 39.99 -5.73
C GLY A 430 4.95 40.40 -4.39
N ALA A 431 5.54 39.47 -3.63
CA ALA A 431 6.20 39.78 -2.37
C ALA A 431 7.39 40.74 -2.60
N ARG A 432 7.38 41.89 -1.91
CA ARG A 432 8.36 42.96 -2.12
C ARG A 432 9.74 42.63 -1.55
N ARG A 433 9.77 42.04 -0.36
CA ARG A 433 10.99 41.57 0.30
C ARG A 433 10.79 40.14 0.79
N ILE A 434 11.82 39.31 0.63
CA ILE A 434 11.81 37.92 1.04
C ILE A 434 12.99 37.68 1.99
N VAL A 435 12.70 37.07 3.13
CA VAL A 435 13.67 36.69 4.15
C VAL A 435 13.50 35.21 4.45
N VAL A 436 14.58 34.44 4.48
CA VAL A 436 14.57 33.02 4.80
C VAL A 436 15.06 32.85 6.24
N VAL A 437 14.29 32.14 7.06
CA VAL A 437 14.67 31.76 8.43
C VAL A 437 14.90 30.25 8.45
N SER A 438 16.11 29.84 8.80
CA SER A 438 16.51 28.44 8.91
C SER A 438 17.30 28.18 10.19
N VAL A 439 17.44 26.92 10.61
CA VAL A 439 18.35 26.56 11.70
C VAL A 439 19.73 26.22 11.12
N LEU A 440 19.76 25.37 10.10
CA LEU A 440 20.99 24.92 9.45
C LEU A 440 21.01 25.20 7.95
N ALA A 441 22.20 25.36 7.39
CA ALA A 441 22.40 25.35 5.95
C ALA A 441 23.71 24.66 5.56
N SER A 442 23.82 24.19 4.31
CA SER A 442 25.13 23.89 3.73
C SER A 442 25.72 25.12 3.05
N ALA A 443 27.04 25.23 3.01
CA ALA A 443 27.71 26.26 2.21
C ALA A 443 27.28 26.21 0.73
N ALA A 444 27.23 25.01 0.13
CA ALA A 444 26.80 24.83 -1.25
C ALA A 444 25.34 25.26 -1.50
N GLY A 445 24.46 25.02 -0.52
CA GLY A 445 23.07 25.46 -0.57
C GLY A 445 22.96 26.99 -0.49
N LEU A 446 23.70 27.62 0.43
CA LEU A 446 23.73 29.08 0.54
C LEU A 446 24.28 29.73 -0.74
N ASP A 447 25.38 29.22 -1.28
CA ASP A 447 25.98 29.72 -2.52
C ASP A 447 25.00 29.58 -3.69
N ALA A 448 24.34 28.42 -3.81
CA ALA A 448 23.34 28.20 -4.86
C ALA A 448 22.13 29.12 -4.72
N LEU A 449 21.67 29.41 -3.50
CA LEU A 449 20.56 30.34 -3.27
C LEU A 449 20.98 31.77 -3.57
N HIS A 450 22.16 32.19 -3.11
CA HIS A 450 22.71 33.52 -3.38
C HIS A 450 22.92 33.77 -4.87
N ALA A 451 23.47 32.79 -5.59
CA ALA A 451 23.66 32.90 -7.04
C ALA A 451 22.34 33.04 -7.81
N ALA A 452 21.29 32.35 -7.37
CA ALA A 452 19.97 32.43 -8.01
C ALA A 452 19.17 33.68 -7.60
N HIS A 453 19.29 34.10 -6.34
CA HIS A 453 18.48 35.14 -5.71
C HIS A 453 19.32 35.99 -4.74
N PRO A 454 20.19 36.87 -5.26
CA PRO A 454 21.12 37.67 -4.43
C PRO A 454 20.41 38.72 -3.56
N ASP A 455 19.14 39.01 -3.86
CA ASP A 455 18.25 39.95 -3.19
C ASP A 455 17.48 39.36 -1.99
N VAL A 456 17.63 38.06 -1.72
CA VAL A 456 16.98 37.39 -0.58
C VAL A 456 17.90 37.37 0.63
N ASP A 457 17.41 37.83 1.78
CA ASP A 457 18.15 37.74 3.04
C ASP A 457 17.95 36.35 3.67
N VAL A 458 18.99 35.75 4.23
CA VAL A 458 18.93 34.44 4.92
C VAL A 458 19.44 34.60 6.34
N HIS A 459 18.66 34.17 7.33
CA HIS A 459 19.05 34.14 8.74
C HIS A 459 19.10 32.69 9.23
N LEU A 460 20.21 32.31 9.87
CA LEU A 460 20.44 30.94 10.31
C LEU A 460 21.29 30.84 11.58
N VAL A 461 21.28 29.68 12.24
CA VAL A 461 22.12 29.45 13.43
C VAL A 461 23.51 28.97 13.06
N GLN A 462 23.63 28.00 12.15
CA GLN A 462 24.91 27.35 11.85
C GLN A 462 24.99 26.83 10.41
N VAL A 463 26.18 26.92 9.82
CA VAL A 463 26.51 26.33 8.51
C VAL A 463 27.27 25.02 8.71
N ASP A 464 26.83 23.97 8.03
CA ASP A 464 27.51 22.67 7.96
C ASP A 464 28.24 22.50 6.62
N GLY A 465 29.34 21.74 6.65
CA GLY A 465 30.28 21.69 5.53
C GLY A 465 29.99 20.63 4.46
N ARG A 466 29.15 19.62 4.69
CA ARG A 466 29.06 18.43 3.81
C ARG A 466 27.61 18.11 3.40
N LEU A 467 27.42 17.74 2.14
CA LEU A 467 26.19 17.11 1.64
C LEU A 467 26.45 15.61 1.40
N GLY A 468 25.49 14.76 1.74
CA GLY A 468 25.49 13.33 1.43
C GLY A 468 25.14 13.04 -0.05
N ARG A 469 25.32 11.78 -0.49
CA ARG A 469 25.02 11.35 -1.87
C ARG A 469 23.54 11.52 -2.26
N ASP A 470 22.64 11.50 -1.29
CA ASP A 470 21.20 11.75 -1.43
C ASP A 470 20.83 13.24 -1.43
N GLY A 471 21.81 14.12 -1.18
CA GLY A 471 21.64 15.56 -1.03
C GLY A 471 21.24 16.00 0.38
N GLY A 472 21.28 15.12 1.39
CA GLY A 472 21.06 15.47 2.80
C GLY A 472 22.24 16.23 3.42
N LEU A 473 21.98 17.06 4.43
CA LEU A 473 23.02 17.81 5.16
C LEU A 473 23.76 16.92 6.17
N LEU A 474 25.10 16.98 6.21
CA LEU A 474 25.96 16.23 7.13
C LEU A 474 26.90 17.18 7.90
N PRO A 475 27.00 17.10 9.25
CA PRO A 475 26.29 16.17 10.14
C PRO A 475 24.77 16.39 10.20
N GLY A 476 24.27 17.60 9.94
CA GLY A 476 22.83 17.88 9.77
C GLY A 476 21.96 17.48 10.97
N LEU A 477 20.65 17.29 10.73
CA LEU A 477 19.65 16.95 11.77
C LEU A 477 18.85 15.66 11.45
N GLY A 478 19.18 14.97 10.35
CA GLY A 478 18.29 14.00 9.72
C GLY A 478 17.08 14.68 9.05
N ASP A 479 16.02 13.92 8.77
CA ASP A 479 14.78 14.49 8.22
C ASP A 479 14.01 15.24 9.32
N ALA A 480 14.04 16.57 9.25
CA ALA A 480 13.39 17.43 10.24
C ALA A 480 11.87 17.21 10.28
N GLY A 481 11.23 16.94 9.13
CA GLY A 481 9.80 16.69 9.06
C GLY A 481 9.41 15.42 9.82
N ASP A 482 10.15 14.32 9.62
CA ASP A 482 9.89 13.06 10.31
C ASP A 482 10.13 13.18 11.82
N ARG A 483 11.13 13.96 12.24
CA ARG A 483 11.42 14.20 13.66
C ARG A 483 10.38 15.10 14.35
N ILE A 484 9.78 16.04 13.63
CA ILE A 484 8.68 16.89 14.12
C ILE A 484 7.40 16.06 14.28
N PHE A 485 7.04 15.24 13.29
CA PHE A 485 5.72 14.59 13.20
C PHE A 485 5.70 13.12 13.62
N GLY A 486 6.85 12.50 13.89
CA GLY A 486 6.93 11.10 14.33
C GLY A 486 6.61 10.07 13.24
N ALA A 487 6.83 10.41 11.96
CA ALA A 487 6.52 9.53 10.83
C ALA A 487 7.50 8.33 10.74
N PRO A 488 7.10 7.21 10.09
CA PRO A 488 7.77 5.91 10.19
C PRO A 488 9.24 5.86 9.73
N GLY A 489 9.73 6.86 9.00
CA GLY A 489 11.13 6.94 8.55
C GLY A 489 12.16 6.95 9.69
N SER A 490 11.76 7.38 10.90
CA SER A 490 12.63 7.39 12.09
C SER A 490 12.23 6.37 13.17
N GLN A 491 11.02 5.80 13.12
CA GLN A 491 10.53 4.87 14.14
C GLN A 491 11.05 3.43 13.98
N ALA A 492 11.52 3.05 12.80
CA ALA A 492 12.18 1.75 12.60
C ALA A 492 13.42 1.57 13.50
N ALA A 493 14.06 2.66 13.93
CA ALA A 493 15.21 2.62 14.84
C ALA A 493 14.83 2.77 16.33
N ILE A 494 13.63 3.25 16.66
CA ILE A 494 13.18 3.48 18.05
C ILE A 494 12.44 2.27 18.61
N ALA A 495 11.89 1.39 17.75
CA ALA A 495 11.20 0.17 18.16
C ALA A 495 12.11 -0.98 18.67
N LEU A 496 13.45 -0.84 18.60
CA LEU A 496 14.39 -1.89 19.03
C LEU A 496 14.88 -1.75 20.48
N GLY A 497 14.07 -1.15 21.36
CA GLY A 497 14.48 -0.89 22.73
C GLY A 497 13.35 -0.77 23.73
N ARG A 498 12.35 -1.67 23.66
CA ARG A 498 11.48 -2.14 24.76
C ARG A 498 10.22 -2.76 24.17
N HIS A 499 10.16 -4.09 24.15
CA HIS A 499 8.96 -4.86 24.46
C HIS A 499 9.39 -6.31 24.69
N ASP A 500 9.80 -6.60 25.93
CA ASP A 500 9.73 -7.97 26.42
C ASP A 500 8.27 -8.35 26.59
N LYS A 501 7.94 -9.51 25.98
CA LYS A 501 6.81 -10.41 26.29
C LYS A 501 5.41 -9.91 25.91
N TYR A 502 4.85 -10.50 24.86
CA TYR A 502 3.80 -11.52 24.98
C TYR A 502 3.55 -12.16 23.60
N GLN A 503 4.07 -13.38 23.41
CA GLN A 503 3.73 -14.26 22.30
C GLN A 503 2.32 -14.82 22.50
N TRP A 504 1.54 -14.83 21.43
CA TRP A 504 0.40 -15.73 21.26
C TRP A 504 0.95 -17.05 20.73
N GLU A 505 1.09 -18.05 21.61
CA GLU A 505 1.25 -19.44 21.19
C GLU A 505 -0.12 -20.10 21.01
N GLU A 506 -0.17 -20.95 20.00
CA GLU A 506 -1.31 -21.74 19.55
C GLU A 506 -1.86 -22.62 20.68
N ALA A 507 -3.16 -22.51 20.94
CA ALA A 507 -3.86 -23.37 21.90
C ALA A 507 -4.17 -24.74 21.27
N GLY A 508 -3.23 -25.67 21.41
CA GLY A 508 -3.51 -27.10 21.42
C GLY A 508 -4.06 -27.54 22.79
N ASP A 509 -5.17 -28.29 22.75
CA ASP A 509 -5.65 -29.26 23.75
C ASP A 509 -5.71 -28.84 25.25
N ALA A 510 -6.84 -28.27 25.67
CA ALA A 510 -7.16 -28.04 27.08
C ALA A 510 -7.93 -29.21 27.72
N LYS A 511 -7.20 -30.13 28.36
CA LYS A 511 -7.76 -31.04 29.39
C LYS A 511 -7.95 -30.32 30.73
N LYS A 512 -9.21 -30.24 31.16
CA LYS A 512 -9.78 -30.17 32.53
C LYS A 512 -8.81 -29.91 33.70
N ARG A 513 -9.06 -28.85 34.50
CA ARG A 513 -8.84 -28.79 35.98
C ARG A 513 -9.72 -27.69 36.63
N PRO A 514 -9.98 -27.73 37.96
CA PRO A 514 -11.34 -27.64 38.49
C PRO A 514 -11.67 -26.36 39.27
N LEU A 515 -12.98 -26.13 39.39
CA LEU A 515 -13.67 -25.04 40.09
C LEU A 515 -13.40 -25.01 41.60
N ARG A 516 -13.20 -23.80 42.15
CA ARG A 516 -13.20 -23.51 43.58
C ARG A 516 -14.62 -23.17 44.05
N LYS A 517 -15.02 -23.82 45.16
CA LYS A 517 -16.34 -23.81 45.79
C LYS A 517 -16.70 -22.47 46.45
N ALA A 518 -17.98 -22.10 46.38
CA ALA A 518 -18.66 -21.26 47.36
C ALA A 518 -19.63 -22.13 48.21
N PRO A 519 -19.96 -21.75 49.47
CA PRO A 519 -20.57 -22.62 50.46
C PRO A 519 -22.11 -22.75 50.33
N GLY A 520 -22.64 -23.91 50.76
CA GLY A 520 -24.05 -24.33 50.72
C GLY A 520 -24.99 -23.59 51.68
N SER A 521 -26.29 -23.90 51.83
CA SER A 521 -27.15 -25.07 51.52
C SER A 521 -28.64 -24.60 51.57
N PRO A 522 -29.67 -25.45 51.68
CA PRO A 522 -30.42 -26.10 50.60
C PRO A 522 -31.93 -25.73 50.56
N GLY A 523 -32.60 -25.89 49.41
CA GLY A 523 -34.06 -25.69 49.31
C GLY A 523 -34.73 -26.21 48.04
N VAL A 524 -34.98 -27.52 47.99
CA VAL A 524 -36.06 -28.23 47.27
C VAL A 524 -36.27 -27.91 45.77
N VAL A 525 -35.69 -28.73 44.89
CA VAL A 525 -36.06 -28.80 43.46
C VAL A 525 -37.13 -29.88 43.24
N LYS A 526 -38.35 -29.47 42.89
CA LYS A 526 -39.34 -30.34 42.20
C LYS A 526 -39.06 -30.30 40.69
N LYS A 527 -38.93 -31.47 40.07
CA LYS A 527 -38.82 -31.67 38.62
C LYS A 527 -39.99 -30.99 37.89
N ARG A 528 -39.71 -30.09 36.95
CA ARG A 528 -40.59 -29.77 35.82
C ARG A 528 -39.79 -29.71 34.52
N ARG A 529 -40.35 -30.39 33.51
CA ARG A 529 -39.90 -30.45 32.11
C ARG A 529 -39.71 -29.02 31.56
N HIS A 530 -38.55 -28.72 30.97
CA HIS A 530 -38.39 -27.52 30.16
C HIS A 530 -39.04 -27.75 28.79
N LYS A 531 -40.04 -26.91 28.51
CA LYS A 531 -40.56 -26.61 27.17
C LYS A 531 -39.41 -26.05 26.33
N LEU A 532 -39.37 -26.45 25.05
CA LEU A 532 -38.67 -25.71 24.01
C LEU A 532 -39.31 -24.32 23.94
N ASP A 533 -38.53 -23.27 24.17
CA ASP A 533 -39.00 -21.91 23.99
C ASP A 533 -39.12 -21.61 22.48
N GLU A 534 -40.30 -21.12 22.09
CA GLU A 534 -40.63 -20.69 20.73
C GLU A 534 -39.75 -19.49 20.30
N PRO A 535 -39.46 -19.35 19.00
CA PRO A 535 -38.66 -18.23 18.49
C PRO A 535 -39.44 -16.93 18.58
N SER A 536 -39.09 -16.05 19.52
CA SER A 536 -39.65 -14.69 19.56
C SER A 536 -38.94 -13.79 18.53
N THR A 537 -39.61 -13.50 17.42
CA THR A 537 -39.30 -12.42 16.48
C THR A 537 -39.55 -11.07 17.17
N ALA A 538 -38.49 -10.31 17.43
CA ALA A 538 -38.64 -8.94 17.90
C ALA A 538 -39.11 -8.04 16.74
N VAL A 539 -40.30 -7.47 16.87
CA VAL A 539 -40.98 -6.66 15.87
C VAL A 539 -40.45 -5.22 15.93
N LEU A 540 -39.98 -4.62 14.81
CA LEU A 540 -39.58 -3.18 14.76
C LEU A 540 -40.65 -2.19 15.26
N GLY A 541 -41.91 -2.63 15.42
CA GLY A 541 -43.01 -1.80 15.91
C GLY A 541 -43.05 -1.66 17.44
N ASP A 542 -42.35 -2.53 18.18
CA ASP A 542 -42.34 -2.52 19.66
C ASP A 542 -41.18 -1.71 20.25
N MET A 543 -40.32 -1.12 19.43
CA MET A 543 -39.31 -0.15 19.87
C MET A 543 -39.88 1.27 19.96
N ARG A 544 -41.15 1.42 20.37
CA ARG A 544 -41.68 2.70 20.85
C ARG A 544 -41.24 2.89 22.29
N GLY A 545 -39.97 3.21 22.51
CA GLY A 545 -39.51 3.39 23.90
C GLY A 545 -38.03 3.65 24.14
N ASP A 546 -37.15 3.50 23.15
CA ASP A 546 -35.76 3.87 23.38
C ASP A 546 -35.62 5.39 23.27
N ALA A 547 -35.43 6.02 24.43
CA ALA A 547 -35.13 7.43 24.54
C ALA A 547 -34.01 7.82 23.54
N PRO A 548 -34.07 9.02 22.92
CA PRO A 548 -32.96 9.48 22.09
C PRO A 548 -31.68 9.41 22.93
N PRO A 549 -30.52 9.06 22.33
CA PRO A 549 -29.26 9.21 23.03
C PRO A 549 -29.20 10.67 23.49
N ALA A 550 -28.93 10.88 24.78
CA ALA A 550 -28.93 12.21 25.39
C ALA A 550 -27.92 13.19 24.74
N ASP A 551 -27.05 12.69 23.84
CA ASP A 551 -25.89 13.39 23.30
C ASP A 551 -25.83 13.47 21.76
N ILE A 552 -26.95 13.41 21.01
CA ILE A 552 -26.87 13.74 19.56
C ILE A 552 -26.52 15.23 19.45
N PRO A 553 -25.37 15.64 18.87
CA PRO A 553 -25.04 17.06 18.71
C PRO A 553 -26.04 17.76 17.77
N ASP A 554 -26.14 19.07 17.82
CA ASP A 554 -26.94 19.78 16.81
C ASP A 554 -26.20 19.78 15.45
N ALA A 555 -26.95 19.71 14.36
CA ALA A 555 -26.36 19.77 13.02
C ALA A 555 -25.77 21.17 12.80
N MET A 556 -24.45 21.24 12.62
CA MET A 556 -23.77 22.51 12.36
C MET A 556 -24.03 22.91 10.91
N GLN A 557 -24.67 24.06 10.69
CA GLN A 557 -24.74 24.63 9.34
C GLN A 557 -23.33 25.02 8.91
N CYS A 558 -22.95 24.61 7.69
CA CYS A 558 -21.75 25.15 7.07
C CYS A 558 -21.99 26.64 6.85
N GLU A 559 -21.44 27.49 7.72
CA GLU A 559 -21.34 28.94 7.48
C GLU A 559 -20.73 29.11 6.09
N SER A 560 -21.34 29.97 5.28
CA SER A 560 -21.02 30.17 3.86
C SER A 560 -19.51 30.11 3.66
N LEU A 561 -19.03 29.01 3.06
CA LEU A 561 -17.66 28.92 2.61
C LEU A 561 -17.43 30.13 1.72
N ASP A 562 -16.47 30.96 2.12
CA ASP A 562 -15.95 32.06 1.31
C ASP A 562 -15.90 31.59 -0.16
N GLU A 563 -16.64 32.26 -1.05
CA GLU A 563 -16.95 31.83 -2.43
C GLU A 563 -15.68 31.57 -3.29
N THR A 564 -14.51 31.83 -2.73
CA THR A 564 -13.20 31.78 -3.35
C THR A 564 -12.36 30.54 -3.03
N ALA A 565 -12.74 29.69 -2.06
CA ALA A 565 -11.90 28.57 -1.59
C ALA A 565 -12.55 27.18 -1.67
N THR A 566 -12.10 26.36 -2.62
CA THR A 566 -12.48 24.94 -2.72
C THR A 566 -11.75 24.09 -1.68
N GLN A 567 -12.50 23.46 -0.77
CA GLN A 567 -11.96 22.53 0.22
C GLN A 567 -11.60 21.19 -0.45
N LEU A 568 -10.30 20.91 -0.59
CA LEU A 568 -9.77 19.70 -1.26
C LEU A 568 -9.83 18.43 -0.39
N THR A 569 -9.91 18.57 0.93
CA THR A 569 -10.00 17.46 1.89
C THR A 569 -10.84 17.88 3.09
N THR A 570 -11.46 16.95 3.82
CA THR A 570 -12.14 17.29 5.08
C THR A 570 -11.21 17.60 6.25
N HIS A 571 -9.91 17.79 6.01
CA HIS A 571 -8.99 18.38 6.97
C HIS A 571 -9.04 19.91 6.83
N ASP A 572 -9.45 20.62 7.88
CA ASP A 572 -9.49 22.08 7.93
C ASP A 572 -8.30 22.70 8.69
N GLY A 573 -7.22 21.96 8.92
CA GLY A 573 -6.00 22.49 9.53
C GLY A 573 -6.07 22.65 11.06
N THR A 574 -7.25 22.49 11.65
CA THR A 574 -7.39 21.98 13.01
C THR A 574 -7.22 20.46 12.98
N PHE A 575 -6.59 19.86 13.99
CA PHE A 575 -6.95 18.47 14.32
C PHE A 575 -8.45 18.48 14.62
N GLY A 576 -9.29 18.23 13.63
CA GLY A 576 -10.73 18.46 13.72
C GLY A 576 -11.52 17.57 12.78
N PRO A 577 -12.80 17.33 13.10
CA PRO A 577 -13.38 16.90 14.37
C PRO A 577 -13.49 15.35 14.40
N GLN A 578 -13.82 14.75 15.55
CA GLN A 578 -14.19 13.33 15.58
C GLN A 578 -15.40 13.12 14.64
N PRO A 579 -15.36 12.17 13.67
CA PRO A 579 -16.51 11.90 12.82
C PRO A 579 -17.73 11.54 13.67
N CYS A 580 -18.93 11.87 13.19
CA CYS A 580 -20.15 11.46 13.89
C CYS A 580 -20.13 9.95 14.12
N HIS A 581 -20.51 9.55 15.33
CA HIS A 581 -20.43 8.16 15.78
C HIS A 581 -21.08 7.21 14.78
N LEU A 582 -20.33 6.18 14.36
CA LEU A 582 -20.81 5.09 13.53
C LEU A 582 -20.15 3.77 13.96
N ALA A 583 -20.89 2.95 14.72
CA ALA A 583 -20.43 1.65 15.21
C ALA A 583 -20.97 0.51 14.34
N TRP A 584 -20.21 0.11 13.32
CA TRP A 584 -20.64 -0.93 12.38
C TRP A 584 -20.93 -2.27 13.08
N GLY A 585 -22.07 -2.89 12.77
CA GLY A 585 -22.52 -4.15 13.38
C GLY A 585 -23.31 -4.00 14.69
N GLU A 586 -23.54 -2.78 15.17
CA GLU A 586 -24.34 -2.55 16.39
C GLU A 586 -25.81 -2.95 16.25
N LYS A 587 -26.40 -3.38 17.37
CA LYS A 587 -27.72 -4.04 17.40
C LYS A 587 -28.89 -3.09 17.20
N SER A 588 -28.80 -1.87 17.73
CA SER A 588 -29.84 -0.85 17.59
C SER A 588 -29.37 0.24 16.63
N SER A 589 -30.28 0.78 15.83
CA SER A 589 -29.99 1.93 14.97
C SER A 589 -29.47 3.11 15.78
N VAL A 590 -30.01 3.29 16.99
CA VAL A 590 -29.65 4.36 17.93
C VAL A 590 -28.18 4.27 18.36
N ALA A 591 -27.73 3.11 18.85
CA ALA A 591 -26.35 2.92 19.27
C ALA A 591 -25.39 2.88 18.07
N ARG A 592 -25.85 2.40 16.92
CA ARG A 592 -25.05 2.34 15.69
C ARG A 592 -24.71 3.72 15.13
N GLY A 593 -25.68 4.63 15.09
CA GLY A 593 -25.59 5.88 14.34
C GLY A 593 -25.87 5.73 12.82
N PRO A 594 -26.24 6.83 12.13
CA PRO A 594 -26.53 6.81 10.68
C PRO A 594 -25.25 6.89 9.83
N VAL A 595 -25.35 6.43 8.58
CA VAL A 595 -24.32 6.70 7.56
C VAL A 595 -24.52 8.12 7.01
N LEU A 596 -23.49 8.95 7.11
CA LEU A 596 -23.49 10.36 6.72
C LEU A 596 -22.40 10.63 5.68
N ALA A 597 -22.78 10.61 4.40
CA ALA A 597 -21.93 10.97 3.25
C ALA A 597 -22.43 12.26 2.56
N THR A 598 -22.84 13.25 3.36
CA THR A 598 -23.43 14.51 2.86
C THR A 598 -22.36 15.55 2.50
N THR A 599 -22.68 16.40 1.50
CA THR A 599 -21.87 17.54 1.08
C THR A 599 -22.24 18.84 1.81
N ARG A 600 -23.18 18.80 2.77
CA ARG A 600 -23.70 19.98 3.47
C ARG A 600 -23.04 20.23 4.82
N HIS A 601 -22.89 19.15 5.58
CA HIS A 601 -22.31 19.18 6.92
C HIS A 601 -20.96 18.45 6.86
N THR A 602 -20.02 19.02 6.10
CA THR A 602 -18.72 18.37 5.78
C THR A 602 -17.92 18.03 7.03
N PHE A 603 -18.07 18.81 8.11
CA PHE A 603 -17.45 18.57 9.41
C PHE A 603 -18.03 17.37 10.17
N GLN A 604 -19.25 16.93 9.86
CA GLN A 604 -19.96 15.90 10.62
C GLN A 604 -20.12 14.57 9.85
N ARG A 605 -19.51 14.45 8.67
CA ARG A 605 -19.55 13.21 7.88
C ARG A 605 -18.78 12.07 8.56
N ASN A 606 -19.22 10.84 8.34
CA ASN A 606 -18.58 9.62 8.85
C ASN A 606 -18.31 8.56 7.77
N ALA A 607 -18.51 8.93 6.50
CA ALA A 607 -18.24 8.08 5.34
C ALA A 607 -17.52 8.85 4.21
N ILE A 608 -16.76 8.11 3.41
CA ILE A 608 -16.08 8.57 2.20
C ILE A 608 -17.04 8.42 1.01
N GLY A 609 -16.99 9.36 0.06
CA GLY A 609 -17.85 9.34 -1.14
C GLY A 609 -19.12 10.16 -0.95
N ALA A 610 -20.19 9.79 -1.67
CA ALA A 610 -21.46 10.51 -1.66
C ALA A 610 -22.65 9.54 -1.77
N HIS A 611 -23.78 9.92 -1.17
CA HIS A 611 -25.07 9.27 -1.44
C HIS A 611 -25.44 9.37 -2.93
N ALA A 612 -26.30 8.46 -3.40
CA ALA A 612 -26.68 8.32 -4.81
C ALA A 612 -25.59 7.74 -5.73
N GLY A 613 -24.44 7.32 -5.17
CA GLY A 613 -23.37 6.66 -5.92
C GLY A 613 -22.98 7.43 -7.18
N GLY A 614 -23.00 6.76 -8.34
CA GLY A 614 -22.68 7.38 -9.64
C GLY A 614 -23.64 8.53 -10.05
N TYR A 615 -24.85 8.60 -9.51
CA TYR A 615 -25.80 9.69 -9.81
C TYR A 615 -25.46 11.01 -9.12
N SER A 616 -24.54 10.99 -8.14
CA SER A 616 -24.03 12.21 -7.51
C SER A 616 -23.41 13.18 -8.53
N ILE A 617 -22.82 12.67 -9.61
CA ILE A 617 -22.24 13.46 -10.71
C ILE A 617 -23.34 14.23 -11.46
N TYR A 618 -24.45 13.57 -11.80
CA TYR A 618 -25.59 14.23 -12.44
C TYR A 618 -26.25 15.26 -11.52
N ARG A 619 -26.31 14.96 -10.21
CA ARG A 619 -26.76 15.93 -9.22
C ARG A 619 -25.85 17.16 -9.19
N ALA A 620 -24.53 16.98 -9.26
CA ALA A 620 -23.58 18.09 -9.32
C ALA A 620 -23.80 18.95 -10.58
N LEU A 621 -24.06 18.34 -11.73
CA LEU A 621 -24.43 19.07 -12.95
C LEU A 621 -25.73 19.85 -12.79
N ALA A 622 -26.75 19.27 -12.14
CA ALA A 622 -28.02 19.96 -11.87
C ALA A 622 -27.84 21.14 -10.91
N VAL A 623 -26.95 21.04 -9.92
CA VAL A 623 -26.60 22.15 -9.04
C VAL A 623 -25.85 23.24 -9.82
N ALA A 624 -24.83 22.86 -10.59
CA ALA A 624 -24.02 23.79 -11.38
C ALA A 624 -24.83 24.53 -12.44
N SER A 625 -25.85 23.90 -13.02
CA SER A 625 -26.76 24.53 -13.97
C SER A 625 -27.86 25.37 -13.32
N GLY A 626 -27.93 25.42 -11.98
CA GLY A 626 -28.99 26.09 -11.23
C GLY A 626 -30.33 25.35 -11.22
N GLY A 627 -30.41 24.15 -11.80
CA GLY A 627 -31.62 23.32 -11.82
C GLY A 627 -31.94 22.65 -10.47
N LEU A 628 -30.99 22.61 -9.54
CA LEU A 628 -31.18 22.13 -8.18
C LEU A 628 -30.46 23.04 -7.18
N ASP A 629 -31.18 23.56 -6.18
CA ASP A 629 -30.57 24.30 -5.09
C ASP A 629 -29.69 23.38 -4.22
N GLN A 630 -28.43 23.77 -4.04
CA GLN A 630 -27.46 23.05 -3.21
C GLN A 630 -27.92 22.93 -1.75
N ALA A 631 -28.74 23.88 -1.24
CA ALA A 631 -29.25 23.92 0.13
C ALA A 631 -30.60 23.21 0.34
N ALA A 632 -31.35 22.85 -0.72
CA ALA A 632 -32.68 22.23 -0.62
C ALA A 632 -32.69 20.83 0.03
N MET A 633 -33.19 20.67 1.26
CA MET A 633 -33.25 19.37 1.95
C MET A 633 -34.39 18.49 1.40
N PRO A 634 -34.13 17.22 1.04
CA PRO A 634 -35.19 16.30 0.67
C PRO A 634 -36.02 15.92 1.91
N LYS A 635 -37.35 15.92 1.78
CA LYS A 635 -38.29 15.56 2.86
C LYS A 635 -38.46 14.03 2.96
N LEU A 636 -37.37 13.32 3.28
CA LEU A 636 -37.32 11.85 3.26
C LEU A 636 -38.15 11.19 4.37
N GLY A 637 -38.49 11.91 5.44
CA GLY A 637 -39.38 11.42 6.50
C GLY A 637 -40.85 11.26 6.08
N LEU A 638 -41.23 11.68 4.86
CA LEU A 638 -42.59 11.54 4.33
C LEU A 638 -42.87 10.18 3.68
N THR A 639 -41.92 9.25 3.72
CA THR A 639 -42.06 7.93 3.13
C THR A 639 -41.59 6.83 4.08
N THR A 640 -42.12 5.63 3.89
CA THR A 640 -41.77 4.40 4.63
C THR A 640 -41.69 3.22 3.66
N PRO A 641 -40.85 2.20 3.94
CA PRO A 641 -40.78 0.99 3.12
C PRO A 641 -42.14 0.30 2.94
N ALA A 642 -42.42 -0.20 1.73
CA ALA A 642 -43.68 -0.92 1.45
C ALA A 642 -43.73 -2.36 2.02
N ALA A 643 -42.59 -2.88 2.46
CA ALA A 643 -42.48 -4.17 3.14
C ALA A 643 -41.46 -4.07 4.27
N LYS A 644 -41.71 -4.84 5.32
CA LYS A 644 -40.86 -4.88 6.51
C LYS A 644 -39.81 -5.97 6.35
N ILE A 645 -38.54 -5.60 6.52
CA ILE A 645 -37.41 -6.53 6.48
C ILE A 645 -36.57 -6.32 7.74
N GLY A 646 -36.28 -7.42 8.43
CA GLY A 646 -35.44 -7.46 9.63
C GLY A 646 -36.03 -6.78 10.87
N PRO A 647 -35.17 -6.46 11.87
CA PRO A 647 -33.75 -6.77 11.91
C PRO A 647 -33.49 -8.28 12.06
N HIS A 648 -32.57 -8.83 11.27
CA HIS A 648 -32.16 -10.23 11.36
C HIS A 648 -30.87 -10.37 12.19
N LEU A 649 -30.60 -11.59 12.71
CA LEU A 649 -29.40 -11.84 13.53
C LEU A 649 -28.09 -11.56 12.77
N SER A 650 -28.08 -11.76 11.46
CA SER A 650 -26.96 -11.45 10.56
C SER A 650 -26.52 -9.99 10.62
N TRP A 651 -27.44 -9.05 10.87
CA TRP A 651 -27.15 -7.61 10.92
C TRP A 651 -26.27 -7.23 12.11
N LYS A 652 -26.28 -8.07 13.17
CA LYS A 652 -25.50 -7.88 14.39
C LYS A 652 -24.05 -8.36 14.27
N ASN A 653 -23.69 -8.97 13.14
CA ASN A 653 -22.35 -9.48 12.91
C ASN A 653 -21.64 -8.58 11.87
N PRO A 654 -20.62 -7.80 12.29
CA PRO A 654 -19.94 -6.85 11.41
C PRO A 654 -19.19 -7.51 10.24
N LYS A 655 -19.01 -8.84 10.25
CA LYS A 655 -18.36 -9.60 9.16
C LYS A 655 -19.36 -10.14 8.13
N ARG A 656 -20.64 -10.28 8.49
CA ARG A 656 -21.67 -10.87 7.61
C ARG A 656 -22.16 -9.90 6.55
N ILE A 657 -22.29 -8.62 6.89
CA ILE A 657 -22.72 -7.56 5.97
C ILE A 657 -21.69 -6.43 5.98
N VAL A 658 -20.99 -6.23 4.87
CA VAL A 658 -19.87 -5.28 4.73
C VAL A 658 -19.98 -4.41 3.47
N THR A 659 -20.96 -4.62 2.59
CA THR A 659 -21.12 -3.91 1.30
C THR A 659 -22.46 -3.22 1.11
N MET A 660 -23.32 -3.27 2.13
CA MET A 660 -24.56 -2.50 2.18
C MET A 660 -24.85 -2.08 3.62
N ASP A 661 -25.69 -1.04 3.79
CA ASP A 661 -26.15 -0.59 5.10
C ASP A 661 -27.42 -1.35 5.52
N PRO A 662 -27.39 -2.24 6.53
CA PRO A 662 -28.56 -3.02 6.92
C PRO A 662 -29.75 -2.17 7.36
N TRP A 663 -29.50 -0.94 7.85
CA TRP A 663 -30.52 -0.01 8.32
C TRP A 663 -30.95 1.00 7.24
N GLY A 664 -30.42 0.88 6.01
CA GLY A 664 -30.55 1.86 4.94
C GLY A 664 -31.98 2.12 4.45
N HIS A 665 -32.93 1.21 4.68
CA HIS A 665 -34.37 1.38 4.36
C HIS A 665 -35.17 1.97 5.53
N ALA A 666 -34.69 1.81 6.76
CA ALA A 666 -35.43 2.13 7.97
C ALA A 666 -35.04 3.51 8.53
N ILE A 667 -34.78 4.51 7.67
CA ILE A 667 -34.26 5.80 8.13
C ILE A 667 -35.24 6.59 9.00
N SER A 668 -36.52 6.59 8.63
CA SER A 668 -37.57 7.34 9.34
C SER A 668 -37.83 6.73 10.72
N GLU A 669 -37.81 5.40 10.81
CA GLU A 669 -38.02 4.64 12.05
C GLU A 669 -36.76 4.61 12.93
N GLY A 670 -35.59 4.38 12.32
CA GLY A 670 -34.33 4.14 13.03
C GLY A 670 -33.53 5.41 13.36
N PHE A 671 -33.70 6.50 12.60
CA PHE A 671 -32.91 7.73 12.72
C PHE A 671 -33.76 9.02 12.77
N GLY A 672 -35.06 8.92 13.08
CA GLY A 672 -35.95 10.08 13.26
C GLY A 672 -35.39 11.22 14.13
N PRO A 673 -34.78 10.94 15.30
CA PRO A 673 -34.16 11.99 16.12
C PRO A 673 -33.04 12.78 15.40
N TRP A 674 -32.26 12.13 14.54
CA TRP A 674 -31.20 12.78 13.75
C TRP A 674 -31.80 13.69 12.68
N LEU A 675 -32.84 13.22 11.98
CA LEU A 675 -33.57 14.02 10.99
C LEU A 675 -34.17 15.27 11.62
N ASN A 676 -34.76 15.15 12.80
CA ASN A 676 -35.35 16.29 13.54
C ASN A 676 -34.31 17.34 13.96
N LYS A 677 -33.04 16.94 14.15
CA LYS A 677 -31.92 17.84 14.44
C LYS A 677 -31.28 18.46 13.18
N GLY A 678 -31.81 18.19 11.99
CA GLY A 678 -31.34 18.79 10.74
C GLY A 678 -30.19 18.03 10.05
N TYR A 679 -29.90 16.79 10.47
CA TYR A 679 -28.95 15.93 9.76
C TYR A 679 -29.50 15.46 8.41
N ASP A 680 -28.65 15.46 7.39
CA ASP A 680 -28.96 14.93 6.05
C ASP A 680 -28.73 13.41 6.00
N VAL A 681 -29.56 12.67 6.76
CA VAL A 681 -29.60 11.20 6.73
C VAL A 681 -30.41 10.75 5.51
N ARG A 682 -29.77 10.05 4.57
CA ARG A 682 -30.41 9.58 3.34
C ARG A 682 -30.53 8.06 3.29
N PRO A 683 -31.63 7.51 2.75
CA PRO A 683 -31.77 6.08 2.61
C PRO A 683 -30.79 5.59 1.55
N THR A 684 -30.18 4.44 1.82
CA THR A 684 -29.38 3.69 0.85
C THR A 684 -30.12 2.46 0.35
N ILE A 685 -31.31 2.18 0.90
CA ILE A 685 -32.22 1.12 0.44
C ILE A 685 -33.63 1.69 0.33
N ALA A 686 -34.35 1.37 -0.75
CA ALA A 686 -35.75 1.71 -0.93
C ALA A 686 -36.56 0.48 -1.33
N ILE A 687 -37.68 0.24 -0.65
CA ILE A 687 -38.52 -0.96 -0.85
C ILE A 687 -39.91 -0.52 -1.32
N THR A 688 -40.40 -1.11 -2.40
CA THR A 688 -41.74 -0.83 -2.96
C THR A 688 -42.40 -2.09 -3.51
N LYS A 689 -43.73 -2.06 -3.68
CA LYS A 689 -44.46 -3.07 -4.46
C LYS A 689 -44.49 -2.66 -5.93
N ALA A 690 -44.37 -3.62 -6.83
CA ALA A 690 -44.35 -3.36 -8.27
C ALA A 690 -45.04 -4.49 -9.04
N HIS A 691 -45.54 -4.12 -10.22
CA HIS A 691 -45.95 -5.03 -11.26
C HIS A 691 -44.83 -5.06 -12.31
N VAL A 692 -44.37 -6.26 -12.68
CA VAL A 692 -43.28 -6.46 -13.63
C VAL A 692 -43.78 -7.28 -14.81
N GLU A 693 -43.78 -6.66 -15.97
CA GLU A 693 -44.08 -7.29 -17.25
C GLU A 693 -42.80 -7.70 -17.98
N LEU A 694 -42.62 -8.99 -18.18
CA LEU A 694 -41.53 -9.54 -18.98
C LEU A 694 -42.10 -10.27 -20.20
N PRO A 695 -41.61 -10.02 -21.43
CA PRO A 695 -42.03 -10.73 -22.62
C PRO A 695 -41.94 -12.26 -22.47
N GLU A 696 -40.95 -12.74 -21.72
CA GLU A 696 -40.70 -14.16 -21.47
C GLU A 696 -41.76 -14.78 -20.57
N CYS A 697 -42.35 -14.04 -19.64
CA CYS A 697 -43.50 -14.53 -18.87
C CYS A 697 -44.71 -14.74 -19.79
N LYS A 698 -44.95 -13.83 -20.75
CA LYS A 698 -46.01 -13.98 -21.75
C LYS A 698 -45.76 -15.16 -22.69
N GLU A 699 -44.50 -15.42 -23.06
CA GLU A 699 -44.13 -16.60 -23.85
C GLU A 699 -44.30 -17.89 -23.03
N ALA A 700 -43.86 -17.90 -21.76
CA ALA A 700 -44.01 -19.05 -20.86
C ALA A 700 -45.48 -19.40 -20.62
N LEU A 701 -46.37 -18.41 -20.53
CA LEU A 701 -47.82 -18.62 -20.50
C LEU A 701 -48.32 -19.26 -21.80
N ARG A 702 -47.92 -18.72 -22.96
CA ARG A 702 -48.31 -19.26 -24.28
C ARG A 702 -47.83 -20.69 -24.50
N SER A 703 -46.64 -21.03 -24.01
CA SER A 703 -46.05 -22.37 -24.09
C SER A 703 -46.51 -23.32 -22.98
N GLY A 704 -47.35 -22.86 -22.04
CA GLY A 704 -47.82 -23.64 -20.89
C GLY A 704 -46.77 -23.95 -19.81
N ARG A 705 -45.62 -23.25 -19.82
CA ARG A 705 -44.55 -23.40 -18.81
C ARG A 705 -44.86 -22.64 -17.51
N LEU A 706 -45.67 -21.58 -17.59
CA LEU A 706 -46.27 -20.89 -16.46
C LEU A 706 -47.79 -20.96 -16.55
N VAL A 707 -48.44 -20.92 -15.39
CA VAL A 707 -49.91 -20.87 -15.26
C VAL A 707 -50.24 -19.67 -14.38
N PRO A 708 -51.18 -18.80 -14.78
CA PRO A 708 -51.56 -17.64 -13.96
C PRO A 708 -52.35 -18.10 -12.73
N ASP A 709 -52.13 -17.46 -11.60
CA ASP A 709 -52.85 -17.69 -10.34
C ASP A 709 -53.65 -16.45 -9.87
N GLY A 710 -53.46 -15.30 -10.52
CA GLY A 710 -54.14 -14.04 -10.20
C GLY A 710 -53.60 -13.31 -8.97
N ASP A 711 -52.60 -13.86 -8.29
CA ASP A 711 -51.96 -13.27 -7.10
C ASP A 711 -50.47 -12.96 -7.38
N ILE A 712 -49.69 -13.99 -7.71
CA ILE A 712 -48.26 -13.84 -8.07
C ILE A 712 -48.08 -13.51 -9.55
N LEU A 713 -48.91 -14.12 -10.41
CA LEU A 713 -48.87 -13.98 -11.87
C LEU A 713 -50.28 -13.81 -12.43
N GLU A 714 -50.51 -12.68 -13.08
CA GLU A 714 -51.76 -12.37 -13.76
C GLU A 714 -51.87 -13.09 -15.11
N GLU A 715 -53.10 -13.21 -15.64
CA GLU A 715 -53.38 -13.71 -16.99
C GLU A 715 -52.66 -12.91 -18.10
N SER A 716 -52.38 -11.63 -17.83
CA SER A 716 -51.64 -10.74 -18.73
C SER A 716 -50.16 -11.12 -18.89
N GLY A 717 -49.63 -11.98 -18.02
CA GLY A 717 -48.20 -12.26 -17.89
C GLY A 717 -47.45 -11.27 -17.01
N THR A 718 -48.16 -10.35 -16.36
CA THR A 718 -47.63 -9.43 -15.35
C THR A 718 -47.42 -10.18 -14.04
N SER A 719 -46.24 -10.03 -13.44
CA SER A 719 -45.95 -10.59 -12.12
C SER A 719 -45.99 -9.53 -11.03
N VAL A 720 -46.56 -9.87 -9.87
CA VAL A 720 -46.64 -9.00 -8.69
C VAL A 720 -45.43 -9.28 -7.80
N VAL A 721 -44.63 -8.26 -7.51
CA VAL A 721 -43.38 -8.40 -6.76
C VAL A 721 -43.22 -7.34 -5.68
N THR A 722 -42.48 -7.70 -4.64
CA THR A 722 -41.81 -6.70 -3.80
C THR A 722 -40.42 -6.46 -4.39
N LYS A 723 -40.04 -5.20 -4.63
CA LYS A 723 -38.71 -4.85 -5.11
C LYS A 723 -37.97 -3.95 -4.14
N ALA A 724 -36.66 -4.18 -3.98
CA ALA A 724 -35.78 -3.34 -3.18
C ALA A 724 -34.62 -2.83 -4.04
N ALA A 725 -34.41 -1.52 -4.10
CA ALA A 725 -33.22 -0.91 -4.68
C ALA A 725 -32.21 -0.65 -3.57
N ILE A 726 -30.94 -1.02 -3.78
CA ILE A 726 -29.88 -0.96 -2.77
C ILE A 726 -28.65 -0.27 -3.37
N GLU A 727 -28.20 0.80 -2.72
CA GLU A 727 -26.93 1.47 -2.97
C GLU A 727 -25.79 0.79 -2.18
N PRO A 728 -24.58 0.67 -2.76
CA PRO A 728 -23.44 0.05 -2.10
C PRO A 728 -22.91 0.94 -0.96
N VAL A 729 -22.72 0.34 0.21
CA VAL A 729 -22.11 0.98 1.39
C VAL A 729 -21.07 0.04 1.96
N TRP A 730 -19.79 0.34 1.71
CA TRP A 730 -18.69 -0.56 2.02
C TRP A 730 -18.07 -0.23 3.37
N TYR A 731 -18.06 -1.21 4.27
CA TYR A 731 -17.25 -1.20 5.48
C TYR A 731 -15.85 -1.73 5.13
N LEU A 732 -14.90 -0.79 4.97
CA LEU A 732 -13.56 -1.06 4.42
C LEU A 732 -12.79 -2.16 5.15
N PRO A 733 -12.79 -2.26 6.50
CA PRO A 733 -12.11 -3.36 7.19
C PRO A 733 -12.69 -4.73 6.81
N GLY A 734 -14.01 -4.83 6.70
CA GLY A 734 -14.69 -6.09 6.34
C GLY A 734 -14.48 -6.47 4.87
N VAL A 735 -14.44 -5.48 3.96
CA VAL A 735 -14.09 -5.72 2.56
C VAL A 735 -12.64 -6.21 2.44
N ALA A 736 -11.70 -5.59 3.15
CA ALA A 736 -10.29 -5.99 3.11
C ALA A 736 -10.10 -7.44 3.61
N GLU A 737 -10.76 -7.81 4.70
CA GLU A 737 -10.75 -9.18 5.23
C GLU A 737 -11.24 -10.21 4.19
N ARG A 738 -12.29 -9.90 3.42
CA ARG A 738 -12.83 -10.79 2.37
C ARG A 738 -11.88 -11.02 1.20
N PHE A 739 -11.02 -10.05 0.91
CA PHE A 739 -10.02 -10.17 -0.14
C PHE A 739 -8.66 -10.63 0.38
N GLY A 740 -8.52 -10.93 1.68
CA GLY A 740 -7.27 -11.40 2.27
C GLY A 740 -6.14 -10.36 2.24
N VAL A 741 -6.47 -9.07 2.23
CA VAL A 741 -5.52 -7.95 2.20
C VAL A 741 -5.69 -7.05 3.41
N SER A 742 -4.68 -6.23 3.71
CA SER A 742 -4.83 -5.21 4.76
C SER A 742 -5.74 -4.07 4.29
N GLU A 743 -6.41 -3.40 5.24
CA GLU A 743 -7.24 -2.21 4.95
C GLU A 743 -6.42 -1.15 4.20
N ARG A 744 -5.14 -1.00 4.52
CA ARG A 744 -4.24 -0.05 3.88
C ARG A 744 -4.01 -0.40 2.40
N VAL A 745 -3.72 -1.65 2.08
CA VAL A 745 -3.53 -2.11 0.70
C VAL A 745 -4.82 -1.93 -0.11
N LEU A 746 -5.98 -2.24 0.47
CA LEU A 746 -7.27 -2.00 -0.18
C LEU A 746 -7.47 -0.51 -0.49
N ARG A 747 -7.23 0.37 0.48
CA ARG A 747 -7.37 1.83 0.32
C ARG A 747 -6.42 2.39 -0.72
N ASP A 748 -5.15 1.98 -0.69
CA ASP A 748 -4.13 2.42 -1.65
C ASP A 748 -4.52 2.00 -3.08
N ALA A 749 -5.00 0.76 -3.26
CA ALA A 749 -5.50 0.28 -4.54
C ALA A 749 -6.74 1.06 -5.02
N LEU A 750 -7.74 1.26 -4.14
CA LEU A 750 -8.93 2.05 -4.47
C LEU A 750 -8.57 3.49 -4.86
N PHE A 751 -7.63 4.12 -4.15
CA PHE A 751 -7.17 5.47 -4.45
C PHE A 751 -6.44 5.54 -5.80
N ALA A 752 -5.54 4.59 -6.07
CA ALA A 752 -4.78 4.54 -7.33
C ALA A 752 -5.70 4.28 -8.54
N GLU A 753 -6.57 3.27 -8.47
CA GLU A 753 -7.44 2.87 -9.57
C GLU A 753 -8.57 3.87 -9.84
N THR A 754 -8.94 4.69 -8.85
CA THR A 754 -9.86 5.83 -9.06
C THR A 754 -9.15 7.09 -9.53
N ASN A 755 -7.88 6.99 -9.96
CA ASN A 755 -7.05 8.13 -10.38
C ASN A 755 -7.03 9.24 -9.33
N SER A 756 -6.86 8.86 -8.07
CA SER A 756 -6.79 9.76 -6.91
C SER A 756 -8.07 10.54 -6.59
N MET A 757 -9.24 10.09 -7.06
CA MET A 757 -10.51 10.80 -6.90
C MET A 757 -10.95 11.00 -5.44
N TYR A 758 -10.57 10.09 -4.54
CA TYR A 758 -10.95 10.12 -3.13
C TYR A 758 -9.72 10.20 -2.21
N PRO A 759 -9.13 11.40 -1.99
CA PRO A 759 -7.96 11.59 -1.12
C PRO A 759 -8.14 11.05 0.29
N GLU A 760 -9.38 10.91 0.76
CA GLU A 760 -9.71 10.49 2.12
C GLU A 760 -9.53 8.99 2.32
N LEU A 761 -9.44 8.21 1.24
CA LEU A 761 -8.98 6.82 1.33
C LEU A 761 -7.57 6.75 1.94
N ILE A 762 -6.73 7.75 1.68
CA ILE A 762 -5.34 7.83 2.16
C ILE A 762 -5.22 8.70 3.41
N SER A 763 -5.92 9.84 3.43
CA SER A 763 -5.74 10.89 4.45
C SER A 763 -6.66 10.76 5.66
N ARG A 764 -7.69 9.90 5.62
CA ARG A 764 -8.68 9.70 6.69
C ARG A 764 -8.86 8.23 7.02
N ASP A 765 -7.93 7.70 7.82
CA ASP A 765 -7.97 6.32 8.32
C ASP A 765 -9.09 6.10 9.35
N ASP A 766 -9.57 7.16 9.99
CA ASP A 766 -10.71 7.22 10.91
C ASP A 766 -12.05 6.93 10.21
N LEU A 767 -12.19 7.27 8.93
CA LEU A 767 -13.42 7.01 8.15
C LEU A 767 -13.43 5.56 7.63
N LYS A 768 -14.19 4.67 8.28
CA LYS A 768 -14.23 3.23 7.94
C LYS A 768 -15.25 2.83 6.88
N VAL A 769 -16.12 3.76 6.47
CA VAL A 769 -17.19 3.50 5.50
C VAL A 769 -16.93 4.26 4.21
N PHE A 770 -17.17 3.61 3.07
CA PHE A 770 -17.02 4.16 1.72
C PHE A 770 -18.27 3.88 0.89
N LEU A 771 -18.81 4.91 0.23
CA LEU A 771 -19.90 4.79 -0.74
C LEU A 771 -19.29 4.87 -2.15
N PRO A 772 -18.95 3.73 -2.78
CA PRO A 772 -18.34 3.73 -4.10
C PRO A 772 -19.35 4.22 -5.17
N PRO A 773 -18.90 4.98 -6.18
CA PRO A 773 -19.77 5.51 -7.24
C PRO A 773 -20.09 4.46 -8.32
N ILE A 774 -20.46 3.26 -7.90
CA ILE A 774 -20.76 2.13 -8.79
C ILE A 774 -22.26 1.85 -8.85
N GLY A 775 -22.67 1.01 -9.82
CA GLY A 775 -24.05 0.52 -9.88
C GLY A 775 -24.42 -0.26 -8.62
N GLY A 776 -25.61 0.00 -8.08
CA GLY A 776 -26.16 -0.73 -6.95
C GLY A 776 -26.69 -2.12 -7.33
N MET A 777 -27.63 -2.63 -6.54
CA MET A 777 -28.35 -3.87 -6.84
C MET A 777 -29.85 -3.68 -6.67
N THR A 778 -30.63 -4.51 -7.34
CA THR A 778 -32.09 -4.58 -7.16
C THR A 778 -32.51 -5.99 -6.80
N VAL A 779 -33.30 -6.14 -5.75
CA VAL A 779 -33.89 -7.41 -5.34
C VAL A 779 -35.32 -7.46 -5.83
N TYR A 780 -35.72 -8.56 -6.44
CA TYR A 780 -37.10 -8.87 -6.81
C TYR A 780 -37.55 -10.10 -6.00
N ILE A 781 -38.68 -9.97 -5.32
CA ILE A 781 -39.22 -10.98 -4.41
C ILE A 781 -40.65 -11.32 -4.85
N TRP A 782 -40.88 -12.59 -5.16
CA TRP A 782 -42.20 -13.17 -5.42
C TRP A 782 -42.67 -13.92 -4.17
N GLY A 783 -43.89 -13.64 -3.71
CA GLY A 783 -44.44 -14.19 -2.48
C GLY A 783 -44.26 -13.27 -1.26
N ASP A 784 -44.38 -13.87 -0.09
CA ASP A 784 -44.36 -13.16 1.19
C ASP A 784 -42.93 -12.95 1.71
N VAL A 785 -42.54 -11.68 1.85
CA VAL A 785 -41.19 -11.27 2.29
C VAL A 785 -40.89 -11.74 3.71
N GLU A 786 -41.90 -11.84 4.58
CA GLU A 786 -41.70 -12.23 5.99
C GLU A 786 -41.34 -13.70 6.15
N LYS A 787 -41.62 -14.54 5.13
CA LYS A 787 -41.31 -15.97 5.13
C LYS A 787 -39.88 -16.30 4.70
N ILE A 788 -39.14 -15.35 4.11
CA ILE A 788 -37.78 -15.59 3.60
C ILE A 788 -36.82 -16.19 4.66
N PRO A 789 -36.82 -15.75 5.93
CA PRO A 789 -35.93 -16.31 6.94
C PRO A 789 -36.35 -17.68 7.49
N ASP A 790 -37.57 -18.16 7.18
CA ASP A 790 -38.08 -19.43 7.68
C ASP A 790 -37.53 -20.60 6.86
N GLU A 791 -36.64 -21.39 7.46
CA GLU A 791 -36.00 -22.54 6.82
C GLU A 791 -36.97 -23.68 6.44
N SER A 792 -38.22 -23.64 6.93
CA SER A 792 -39.26 -24.60 6.56
C SER A 792 -40.03 -24.22 5.28
N VAL A 793 -39.89 -22.97 4.82
CA VAL A 793 -40.56 -22.48 3.62
C VAL A 793 -39.62 -22.61 2.42
N GLU A 794 -40.12 -23.19 1.32
CA GLU A 794 -39.34 -23.35 0.09
C GLU A 794 -38.83 -22.00 -0.42
N LEU A 795 -37.50 -21.88 -0.59
CA LEU A 795 -36.83 -20.67 -1.06
C LEU A 795 -36.05 -20.97 -2.34
N THR A 796 -36.48 -20.34 -3.43
CA THR A 796 -35.78 -20.37 -4.71
C THR A 796 -35.06 -19.05 -4.92
N CYS A 797 -33.74 -19.11 -5.17
CA CYS A 797 -32.89 -17.92 -5.20
C CYS A 797 -31.94 -17.90 -6.39
N ARG A 798 -31.79 -16.73 -7.01
CA ARG A 798 -30.74 -16.43 -7.99
C ARG A 798 -30.04 -15.12 -7.67
N VAL A 799 -28.71 -15.15 -7.72
CA VAL A 799 -27.87 -13.95 -7.75
C VAL A 799 -27.32 -13.75 -9.16
N HIS A 800 -27.79 -12.71 -9.83
CA HIS A 800 -27.51 -12.41 -11.22
C HIS A 800 -26.59 -11.20 -11.37
N ASP A 801 -25.59 -11.29 -12.24
CA ASP A 801 -24.73 -10.17 -12.61
C ASP A 801 -25.26 -9.58 -13.93
N GLU A 802 -25.48 -8.26 -13.96
CA GLU A 802 -25.98 -7.50 -15.11
C GLU A 802 -25.17 -7.79 -16.38
N CYS A 803 -25.91 -8.03 -17.46
CA CYS A 803 -25.38 -8.14 -18.81
C CYS A 803 -26.30 -7.38 -19.78
N ASN A 804 -26.08 -6.07 -19.95
CA ASN A 804 -26.93 -5.21 -20.79
C ASN A 804 -27.16 -5.78 -22.21
N GLY A 805 -26.08 -6.26 -22.84
CA GLY A 805 -26.17 -6.86 -24.18
C GLY A 805 -27.13 -8.06 -24.25
N SER A 806 -27.19 -8.89 -23.21
CA SER A 806 -28.07 -10.06 -23.18
C SER A 806 -29.43 -9.72 -22.58
N ASP A 807 -29.48 -9.16 -21.37
CA ASP A 807 -30.69 -8.93 -20.59
C ASP A 807 -31.63 -7.94 -21.28
N VAL A 808 -31.08 -6.81 -21.74
CA VAL A 808 -31.86 -5.74 -22.38
C VAL A 808 -32.09 -6.03 -23.86
N PHE A 809 -31.02 -6.35 -24.60
CA PHE A 809 -31.08 -6.42 -26.06
C PHE A 809 -31.19 -7.84 -26.64
N GLY A 810 -31.08 -8.89 -25.82
CA GLY A 810 -31.29 -10.27 -26.29
C GLY A 810 -30.14 -10.81 -27.14
N SER A 811 -28.89 -10.42 -26.83
CA SER A 811 -27.69 -10.88 -27.54
C SER A 811 -27.63 -12.42 -27.67
N ASP A 812 -27.27 -12.88 -28.86
CA ASP A 812 -27.13 -14.29 -29.22
C ASP A 812 -25.83 -14.96 -28.75
N ILE A 813 -24.87 -14.18 -28.22
CA ILE A 813 -23.55 -14.67 -27.80
C ILE A 813 -23.40 -14.94 -26.28
N CYS A 814 -24.38 -14.57 -25.44
CA CYS A 814 -24.38 -14.87 -24.00
C CYS A 814 -25.61 -15.66 -23.57
N THR A 815 -25.42 -16.51 -22.56
CA THR A 815 -26.42 -17.26 -21.79
C THR A 815 -27.09 -16.47 -20.65
N CYS A 816 -26.71 -15.22 -20.46
CA CYS A 816 -27.06 -14.40 -19.30
C CYS A 816 -28.59 -14.22 -19.13
N ARG A 817 -29.29 -13.81 -20.20
CA ARG A 817 -30.76 -13.61 -20.23
C ARG A 817 -31.55 -14.91 -20.10
N PRO A 818 -31.29 -15.98 -20.88
CA PRO A 818 -31.98 -17.26 -20.70
C PRO A 818 -31.93 -17.78 -19.26
N TYR A 819 -30.78 -17.60 -18.61
CA TYR A 819 -30.58 -18.03 -17.23
C TYR A 819 -31.34 -17.15 -16.23
N LEU A 820 -31.49 -15.86 -16.51
CA LEU A 820 -32.27 -14.95 -15.69
C LEU A 820 -33.77 -15.25 -15.82
N THR A 821 -34.27 -15.42 -17.04
CA THR A 821 -35.69 -15.61 -17.32
C THR A 821 -36.19 -16.95 -16.78
N HIS A 822 -35.44 -18.03 -16.96
CA HIS A 822 -35.77 -19.33 -16.36
C HIS A 822 -35.82 -19.25 -14.82
N ALA A 823 -34.86 -18.54 -14.20
CA ALA A 823 -34.88 -18.38 -12.75
C ALA A 823 -36.08 -17.59 -12.24
N ILE A 824 -36.54 -16.58 -12.99
CA ILE A 824 -37.76 -15.84 -12.70
C ILE A 824 -38.97 -16.78 -12.77
N GLU A 825 -39.06 -17.63 -13.79
CA GLU A 825 -40.13 -18.63 -13.88
C GLU A 825 -40.16 -19.57 -12.68
N GLU A 826 -39.00 -20.10 -12.26
CA GLU A 826 -38.92 -20.97 -11.08
C GLU A 826 -39.21 -20.23 -9.76
N CYS A 827 -38.82 -18.95 -9.65
CA CYS A 827 -39.20 -18.10 -8.53
C CYS A 827 -40.72 -17.90 -8.45
N ILE A 828 -41.38 -17.64 -9.59
CA ILE A 828 -42.84 -17.53 -9.68
C ILE A 828 -43.49 -18.84 -9.26
N LYS A 829 -43.10 -19.98 -9.86
CA LYS A 829 -43.66 -21.29 -9.52
C LYS A 829 -43.50 -21.63 -8.04
N THR A 830 -42.36 -21.29 -7.44
CA THR A 830 -42.10 -21.51 -6.02
C THR A 830 -43.03 -20.67 -5.15
N ALA A 831 -43.21 -19.39 -5.49
CA ALA A 831 -44.14 -18.51 -4.78
C ALA A 831 -45.60 -19.00 -4.90
N GLN A 832 -46.02 -19.47 -6.07
CA GLN A 832 -47.36 -20.05 -6.31
C GLN A 832 -47.63 -21.31 -5.47
N ARG A 833 -46.58 -22.08 -5.13
CA ARG A 833 -46.67 -23.24 -4.22
C ARG A 833 -46.67 -22.87 -2.73
N GLY A 834 -46.66 -21.57 -2.41
CA GLY A 834 -46.61 -21.06 -1.03
C GLY A 834 -45.20 -20.83 -0.49
N GLY A 835 -44.16 -21.04 -1.32
CA GLY A 835 -42.77 -20.69 -1.04
C GLY A 835 -42.47 -19.20 -1.29
N THR A 836 -41.19 -18.86 -1.42
CA THR A 836 -40.73 -17.53 -1.81
C THR A 836 -39.67 -17.61 -2.92
N GLY A 837 -39.78 -16.73 -3.91
CA GLY A 837 -38.81 -16.58 -5.00
C GLY A 837 -38.01 -15.30 -4.84
N VAL A 838 -36.68 -15.35 -4.95
CA VAL A 838 -35.80 -14.18 -4.83
C VAL A 838 -34.82 -14.12 -5.99
N VAL A 839 -34.83 -13.01 -6.72
CA VAL A 839 -33.79 -12.68 -7.71
C VAL A 839 -33.07 -11.41 -7.28
N VAL A 840 -31.77 -11.51 -7.06
CA VAL A 840 -30.91 -10.34 -6.85
C VAL A 840 -30.20 -10.00 -8.15
N TYR A 841 -30.43 -8.79 -8.64
CA TYR A 841 -29.82 -8.25 -9.85
C TYR A 841 -28.70 -7.27 -9.48
N PHE A 842 -27.44 -7.70 -9.60
CA PHE A 842 -26.24 -6.91 -9.34
C PHE A 842 -25.80 -6.16 -10.59
N ARG A 843 -25.67 -4.84 -10.51
CA ARG A 843 -25.21 -4.01 -11.65
C ARG A 843 -23.70 -4.05 -11.80
N LYS A 844 -23.20 -5.23 -12.16
CA LYS A 844 -21.78 -5.58 -12.28
C LYS A 844 -21.44 -6.05 -13.69
N GLU A 845 -21.51 -5.14 -14.64
CA GLU A 845 -21.17 -5.39 -16.05
C GLU A 845 -19.66 -5.61 -16.25
N GLY A 846 -19.28 -6.47 -17.20
CA GLY A 846 -17.91 -6.47 -17.73
C GLY A 846 -16.80 -7.13 -16.90
N ARG A 847 -17.09 -7.93 -15.86
CA ARG A 847 -16.06 -8.66 -15.08
C ARG A 847 -14.95 -7.75 -14.49
N ALA A 848 -15.27 -6.53 -14.10
CA ALA A 848 -14.30 -5.49 -13.70
C ALA A 848 -13.42 -4.90 -14.83
N LEU A 849 -13.63 -5.30 -16.10
CA LEU A 849 -12.96 -4.73 -17.29
C LEU A 849 -13.77 -3.60 -17.96
N GLY A 850 -15.04 -3.47 -17.59
CA GLY A 850 -16.00 -2.56 -18.24
C GLY A 850 -16.58 -3.10 -19.56
N GLU A 851 -17.66 -2.45 -20.02
CA GLU A 851 -18.42 -2.86 -21.20
C GLU A 851 -17.62 -2.73 -22.50
N VAL A 852 -16.83 -1.65 -22.65
CA VAL A 852 -16.02 -1.39 -23.86
C VAL A 852 -15.04 -2.54 -24.11
N THR A 853 -14.25 -2.89 -23.10
CA THR A 853 -13.28 -4.01 -23.18
C THR A 853 -13.99 -5.33 -23.48
N LYS A 854 -15.15 -5.58 -22.85
CA LYS A 854 -15.97 -6.77 -23.12
C LYS A 854 -16.40 -6.84 -24.59
N TYR A 855 -16.79 -5.74 -25.21
CA TYR A 855 -17.15 -5.72 -26.63
C TYR A 855 -15.95 -5.87 -27.56
N LEU A 856 -14.77 -5.38 -27.17
CA LEU A 856 -13.53 -5.67 -27.90
C LEU A 856 -13.20 -7.17 -27.88
N VAL A 857 -13.40 -7.85 -26.75
CA VAL A 857 -13.28 -9.31 -26.66
C VAL A 857 -14.28 -10.01 -27.59
N TYR A 858 -15.53 -9.56 -27.63
CA TYR A 858 -16.53 -10.12 -28.56
C TYR A 858 -16.17 -9.89 -30.03
N ASN A 859 -15.56 -8.75 -30.37
CA ASN A 859 -15.07 -8.48 -31.72
C ASN A 859 -13.91 -9.41 -32.08
N MET A 860 -12.97 -9.63 -31.17
CA MET A 860 -11.87 -10.57 -31.39
C MET A 860 -12.40 -11.99 -31.59
N ARG A 861 -13.33 -12.43 -30.73
CA ARG A 861 -14.00 -13.74 -30.84
C ARG A 861 -14.62 -13.97 -32.21
N LYS A 862 -15.40 -13.02 -32.72
CA LYS A 862 -16.02 -13.14 -34.05
C LYS A 862 -15.00 -13.12 -35.19
N ARG A 863 -13.89 -12.41 -35.04
CA ARG A 863 -12.86 -12.25 -36.09
C ARG A 863 -11.77 -13.32 -36.08
N GLN A 864 -11.85 -14.31 -35.19
CA GLN A 864 -10.95 -15.44 -35.17
C GLN A 864 -10.96 -16.20 -36.51
N GLU A 865 -9.78 -16.68 -36.92
CA GLU A 865 -9.65 -17.53 -38.11
C GLU A 865 -10.32 -18.90 -37.84
N GLY A 866 -11.36 -19.20 -38.63
CA GLY A 866 -12.20 -20.38 -38.43
C GLY A 866 -13.46 -20.16 -37.59
N GLY A 867 -13.77 -18.92 -37.16
CA GLY A 867 -14.97 -18.58 -36.39
C GLY A 867 -14.76 -18.56 -34.88
N ASP A 868 -15.81 -18.24 -34.11
CA ASP A 868 -15.76 -18.14 -32.64
C ASP A 868 -15.62 -19.53 -31.99
N LYS A 869 -14.40 -19.94 -31.64
CA LYS A 869 -14.10 -21.28 -31.08
C LYS A 869 -14.17 -21.28 -29.56
N ALA A 870 -14.72 -22.35 -28.97
CA ALA A 870 -14.82 -22.50 -27.52
C ALA A 870 -13.44 -22.59 -26.84
N ALA A 871 -12.47 -23.26 -27.47
CA ALA A 871 -11.10 -23.37 -26.95
C ALA A 871 -10.39 -22.02 -26.79
N GLU A 872 -10.69 -21.05 -27.66
CA GLU A 872 -10.07 -19.72 -27.64
C GLU A 872 -10.84 -18.69 -26.79
N TYR A 873 -11.92 -19.11 -26.11
CA TYR A 873 -12.82 -18.20 -25.40
C TYR A 873 -12.10 -17.38 -24.31
N PHE A 874 -11.30 -18.03 -23.45
CA PHE A 874 -10.54 -17.35 -22.41
C PHE A 874 -9.27 -16.66 -22.95
N ASN A 875 -8.64 -17.24 -23.98
CA ASN A 875 -7.47 -16.65 -24.65
C ASN A 875 -7.76 -15.30 -25.30
N CYS A 876 -8.95 -15.16 -25.91
CA CYS A 876 -9.41 -13.88 -26.45
C CYS A 876 -9.52 -12.81 -25.36
N THR A 877 -9.97 -13.20 -24.16
CA THR A 877 -10.05 -12.27 -23.03
C THR A 877 -8.65 -11.86 -22.59
N GLN A 878 -7.72 -12.80 -22.45
CA GLN A 878 -6.33 -12.52 -22.10
C GLN A 878 -5.61 -11.64 -23.14
N SER A 879 -5.86 -11.88 -24.42
CA SER A 879 -5.22 -11.12 -25.50
C SER A 879 -5.66 -9.67 -25.56
N VAL A 880 -6.92 -9.37 -25.23
CA VAL A 880 -7.46 -8.00 -25.25
C VAL A 880 -7.26 -7.30 -23.91
N ALA A 881 -7.47 -8.00 -22.79
CA ALA A 881 -7.53 -7.42 -21.46
C ALA A 881 -6.27 -7.68 -20.61
N GLY A 882 -5.31 -8.49 -21.10
CA GLY A 882 -4.11 -8.89 -20.36
C GLY A 882 -4.36 -9.92 -19.26
N ILE A 883 -5.61 -10.32 -19.03
CA ILE A 883 -6.01 -11.24 -17.97
C ILE A 883 -7.13 -12.16 -18.45
N GLN A 884 -7.13 -13.42 -17.99
CA GLN A 884 -8.14 -14.41 -18.39
C GLN A 884 -9.46 -14.21 -17.65
N ASP A 885 -9.42 -13.93 -16.34
CA ASP A 885 -10.61 -13.76 -15.51
C ASP A 885 -10.33 -12.93 -14.25
N THR A 886 -11.14 -11.90 -14.03
CA THR A 886 -11.07 -10.97 -12.88
C THR A 886 -12.36 -10.99 -12.06
N ARG A 887 -13.22 -11.99 -12.26
CA ARG A 887 -14.45 -12.12 -11.50
C ARG A 887 -14.17 -12.34 -10.02
N PHE A 888 -15.01 -11.74 -9.19
CA PHE A 888 -15.05 -12.00 -7.74
C PHE A 888 -16.51 -12.01 -7.29
N GLN A 889 -16.86 -12.88 -6.36
CA GLN A 889 -18.23 -13.02 -5.85
C GLN A 889 -18.31 -12.86 -4.32
N ALA A 890 -17.19 -12.58 -3.66
CA ALA A 890 -17.09 -12.47 -2.20
C ALA A 890 -18.00 -11.41 -1.57
N LEU A 891 -18.49 -10.43 -2.35
CA LEU A 891 -19.35 -9.34 -1.86
C LEU A 891 -20.85 -9.65 -1.95
N MET A 892 -21.23 -10.57 -2.84
CA MET A 892 -22.64 -10.81 -3.15
C MET A 892 -23.50 -11.42 -2.02
N PRO A 893 -22.97 -12.18 -1.03
CA PRO A 893 -23.81 -12.80 0.01
C PRO A 893 -24.51 -11.81 0.95
N ASP A 894 -24.07 -10.56 1.01
CA ASP A 894 -24.52 -9.57 2.00
C ASP A 894 -26.02 -9.30 1.94
N VAL A 895 -26.56 -9.21 0.73
CA VAL A 895 -27.99 -9.02 0.50
C VAL A 895 -28.82 -10.21 0.94
N LEU A 896 -28.28 -11.43 0.84
CA LEU A 896 -28.95 -12.65 1.31
C LEU A 896 -29.01 -12.66 2.83
N HIS A 897 -27.90 -12.29 3.47
CA HIS A 897 -27.86 -12.07 4.92
C HIS A 897 -28.77 -10.92 5.35
N TRP A 898 -28.88 -9.85 4.56
CA TRP A 898 -29.79 -8.75 4.84
C TRP A 898 -31.26 -9.21 4.84
N LEU A 899 -31.64 -10.10 3.91
CA LEU A 899 -32.96 -10.75 3.88
C LEU A 899 -33.16 -11.81 4.98
N GLY A 900 -32.15 -12.08 5.81
CA GLY A 900 -32.22 -13.10 6.86
C GLY A 900 -32.05 -14.53 6.38
N ILE A 901 -31.60 -14.75 5.14
CA ILE A 901 -31.44 -16.08 4.56
C ILE A 901 -30.28 -16.82 5.23
N THR A 902 -30.59 -18.00 5.78
CA THR A 902 -29.62 -18.98 6.31
C THR A 902 -29.60 -20.27 5.49
N LYS A 903 -30.67 -20.54 4.73
CA LYS A 903 -30.87 -21.72 3.90
C LYS A 903 -31.53 -21.36 2.57
N ILE A 904 -31.03 -21.92 1.47
CA ILE A 904 -31.62 -21.83 0.13
C ILE A 904 -31.99 -23.26 -0.31
N HIS A 905 -33.26 -23.49 -0.59
CA HIS A 905 -33.75 -24.79 -1.06
C HIS A 905 -33.31 -25.02 -2.50
N ASN A 906 -33.55 -24.04 -3.38
CA ASN A 906 -33.23 -24.13 -4.80
C ASN A 906 -32.37 -22.95 -5.25
N PHE A 907 -31.07 -23.17 -5.42
CA PHE A 907 -30.14 -22.15 -5.91
C PHE A 907 -29.92 -22.27 -7.41
N ILE A 908 -30.32 -21.24 -8.17
CA ILE A 908 -30.32 -21.26 -9.63
C ILE A 908 -29.03 -20.62 -10.18
N SER A 909 -27.97 -21.41 -10.29
CA SER A 909 -26.67 -20.97 -10.81
C SER A 909 -25.74 -22.13 -11.17
N MET A 910 -25.12 -22.05 -12.34
CA MET A 910 -24.00 -22.94 -12.74
C MET A 910 -22.64 -22.50 -12.19
N SER A 911 -22.50 -21.33 -11.56
CA SER A 911 -21.20 -20.77 -11.17
C SER A 911 -20.72 -21.22 -9.79
N ASP A 912 -19.55 -21.84 -9.74
CA ASP A 912 -18.92 -22.26 -8.47
C ASP A 912 -18.46 -21.09 -7.63
N MET A 913 -17.98 -20.02 -8.26
CA MET A 913 -17.63 -18.79 -7.54
C MET A 913 -18.83 -18.25 -6.76
N LYS A 914 -20.04 -18.34 -7.33
CA LYS A 914 -21.28 -17.92 -6.67
C LYS A 914 -21.68 -18.88 -5.55
N TYR A 915 -21.70 -20.18 -5.84
CA TYR A 915 -22.03 -21.20 -4.85
C TYR A 915 -21.07 -21.15 -3.65
N ASN A 916 -19.76 -21.16 -3.91
CA ASN A 916 -18.72 -21.12 -2.89
C ASN A 916 -18.78 -19.83 -2.06
N ALA A 917 -19.08 -18.67 -2.67
CA ALA A 917 -19.23 -17.43 -1.92
C ALA A 917 -20.44 -17.48 -0.96
N ILE A 918 -21.57 -18.07 -1.37
CA ILE A 918 -22.77 -18.23 -0.52
C ILE A 918 -22.50 -19.22 0.62
N THR A 919 -21.96 -20.39 0.32
CA THR A 919 -21.71 -21.43 1.32
C THR A 919 -20.60 -21.05 2.29
N SER A 920 -19.53 -20.40 1.81
CA SER A 920 -18.48 -19.84 2.68
C SER A 920 -19.00 -18.71 3.58
N ALA A 921 -20.05 -18.01 3.15
CA ALA A 921 -20.77 -17.04 3.98
C ALA A 921 -21.73 -17.73 4.98
N GLY A 922 -21.74 -19.05 5.09
CA GLY A 922 -22.51 -19.80 6.09
C GLY A 922 -24.00 -19.96 5.75
N ILE A 923 -24.37 -19.81 4.48
CA ILE A 923 -25.72 -20.11 3.98
C ILE A 923 -25.71 -21.53 3.42
N THR A 924 -26.63 -22.38 3.86
CA THR A 924 -26.76 -23.74 3.33
C THR A 924 -27.52 -23.73 2.00
N VAL A 925 -27.12 -24.57 1.06
CA VAL A 925 -27.79 -24.75 -0.23
C VAL A 925 -28.14 -26.23 -0.36
N GLU A 926 -29.43 -26.56 -0.48
CA GLU A 926 -29.87 -27.95 -0.62
C GLU A 926 -29.74 -28.43 -2.06
N ASN A 927 -30.46 -27.78 -2.97
CA ASN A 927 -30.46 -28.12 -4.38
C ASN A 927 -29.81 -26.98 -5.17
N ARG A 928 -28.75 -27.32 -5.91
CA ARG A 928 -28.19 -26.42 -6.92
C ARG A 928 -28.77 -26.80 -8.27
N ILE A 929 -29.65 -25.97 -8.81
CA ILE A 929 -30.31 -26.19 -10.09
C ILE A 929 -29.33 -25.91 -11.23
N GLU A 930 -29.09 -26.92 -12.05
CA GLU A 930 -28.13 -26.90 -13.15
C GLU A 930 -28.77 -26.39 -14.44
N LEU A 931 -28.66 -25.07 -14.65
CA LEU A 931 -29.30 -24.35 -15.76
C LEU A 931 -28.97 -24.90 -17.16
N CYS A 932 -27.82 -25.53 -17.37
CA CYS A 932 -27.45 -26.06 -18.68
C CYS A 932 -28.27 -27.30 -19.09
N ILE A 933 -28.94 -27.96 -18.14
CA ILE A 933 -29.72 -29.18 -18.37
C ILE A 933 -31.22 -28.92 -18.26
N GLU A 934 -31.62 -27.99 -17.38
CA GLU A 934 -33.04 -27.74 -17.07
C GLU A 934 -33.66 -26.59 -17.88
N ILE A 935 -32.84 -25.78 -18.56
CA ILE A 935 -33.37 -24.79 -19.50
C ILE A 935 -33.77 -25.47 -20.80
N PRO A 936 -35.00 -25.25 -21.30
CA PRO A 936 -35.40 -25.72 -22.62
C PRO A 936 -34.39 -25.29 -23.69
N PRO A 937 -33.82 -26.20 -24.51
CA PRO A 937 -32.77 -25.89 -25.48
C PRO A 937 -33.12 -24.74 -26.43
N GLU A 938 -34.40 -24.56 -26.74
CA GLU A 938 -34.94 -23.48 -27.55
C GLU A 938 -34.77 -22.08 -26.94
N MET A 939 -34.59 -21.97 -25.61
CA MET A 939 -34.33 -20.70 -24.93
C MET A 939 -32.86 -20.27 -25.01
N VAL A 940 -31.95 -21.20 -25.33
CA VAL A 940 -30.51 -20.91 -25.38
C VAL A 940 -30.12 -20.55 -26.82
N PRO A 941 -29.57 -19.33 -27.07
CA PRO A 941 -29.09 -18.97 -28.40
C PRO A 941 -28.00 -19.92 -28.92
N LYS A 942 -28.02 -20.22 -30.22
CA LYS A 942 -27.07 -21.18 -30.83
C LYS A 942 -25.61 -20.81 -30.59
N ASP A 943 -25.25 -19.53 -30.76
CA ASP A 943 -23.86 -19.06 -30.60
C ASP A 943 -23.42 -19.04 -29.13
N ALA A 944 -24.36 -19.04 -28.18
CA ALA A 944 -24.06 -19.09 -26.75
C ALA A 944 -23.56 -20.49 -26.31
N GLN A 945 -23.72 -21.52 -27.14
CA GLN A 945 -23.15 -22.86 -26.88
C GLN A 945 -21.62 -22.84 -26.77
N VAL A 946 -20.95 -21.91 -27.49
CA VAL A 946 -19.50 -21.66 -27.36
C VAL A 946 -19.13 -21.26 -25.93
N GLU A 947 -19.92 -20.36 -25.33
CA GLU A 947 -19.71 -19.90 -23.96
C GLU A 947 -19.96 -21.04 -22.95
N ILE A 948 -21.02 -21.83 -23.13
CA ILE A 948 -21.33 -22.96 -22.26
C ILE A 948 -20.19 -23.97 -22.30
N ALA A 949 -19.84 -24.46 -23.50
CA ALA A 949 -18.77 -25.43 -23.71
C ALA A 949 -17.44 -25.01 -23.03
N ALA A 950 -17.03 -23.75 -23.23
CA ALA A 950 -15.82 -23.22 -22.62
C ALA A 950 -15.91 -23.16 -21.09
N LYS A 951 -17.04 -22.73 -20.53
CA LYS A 951 -17.22 -22.67 -19.07
C LYS A 951 -17.18 -24.06 -18.45
N VAL A 952 -17.87 -25.04 -19.05
CA VAL A 952 -17.89 -26.41 -18.52
C VAL A 952 -16.50 -27.03 -18.53
N PHE A 953 -15.75 -26.86 -19.63
CA PHE A 953 -14.37 -27.35 -19.70
C PHE A 953 -13.48 -26.76 -18.60
N HIS A 954 -13.65 -25.48 -18.27
CA HIS A 954 -12.95 -24.82 -17.17
C HIS A 954 -13.56 -25.06 -15.78
N GLY A 955 -14.32 -26.15 -15.62
CA GLY A 955 -14.76 -26.67 -14.33
C GLY A 955 -16.09 -26.12 -13.82
N TYR A 956 -16.87 -25.39 -14.63
CA TYR A 956 -18.22 -24.98 -14.22
C TYR A 956 -19.14 -26.20 -14.15
N HIS A 957 -19.88 -26.33 -13.05
CA HIS A 957 -20.89 -27.37 -12.91
C HIS A 957 -21.99 -27.23 -13.97
N ALA A 958 -22.16 -28.25 -14.81
CA ALA A 958 -23.17 -28.28 -15.87
C ALA A 958 -23.85 -29.65 -16.06
N GLY A 959 -23.85 -30.47 -15.00
CA GLY A 959 -24.50 -31.76 -14.97
C GLY A 959 -24.07 -32.78 -16.03
N LYS A 960 -24.79 -33.91 -16.05
CA LYS A 960 -24.41 -35.11 -16.80
C LYS A 960 -24.37 -34.95 -18.33
N ALA A 961 -25.08 -33.97 -18.89
CA ALA A 961 -25.15 -33.77 -20.35
C ALA A 961 -23.82 -33.32 -20.97
N TYR A 962 -22.91 -32.78 -20.16
CA TYR A 962 -21.58 -32.34 -20.58
C TYR A 962 -20.45 -33.14 -19.91
N ASP A 963 -20.77 -34.29 -19.29
CA ASP A 963 -19.77 -35.20 -18.71
C ASP A 963 -18.81 -35.71 -19.80
N GLY A 964 -17.51 -35.61 -19.54
CA GLY A 964 -16.47 -36.01 -20.49
C GLY A 964 -16.20 -35.00 -21.61
N MET A 965 -16.50 -33.70 -21.39
CA MET A 965 -15.98 -32.60 -22.19
C MET A 965 -14.45 -32.57 -22.08
N ASP A 966 -13.76 -32.95 -23.16
CA ASP A 966 -12.30 -32.95 -23.27
C ASP A 966 -11.83 -31.92 -24.30
N GLU A 967 -10.51 -31.74 -24.39
CA GLU A 967 -9.89 -30.75 -25.29
C GLU A 967 -10.27 -31.01 -26.77
N GLN A 968 -10.42 -32.27 -27.16
CA GLN A 968 -10.83 -32.65 -28.52
C GLN A 968 -12.28 -32.26 -28.82
N LYS A 969 -13.20 -32.46 -27.87
CA LYS A 969 -14.61 -32.05 -28.02
C LYS A 969 -14.75 -30.52 -27.95
N LEU A 970 -13.95 -29.84 -27.15
CA LEU A 970 -13.96 -28.37 -27.04
C LEU A 970 -13.64 -27.71 -28.39
N ASP A 971 -12.67 -28.24 -29.13
CA ASP A 971 -12.27 -27.75 -30.45
C ASP A 971 -13.37 -27.90 -31.52
N THR A 972 -14.33 -28.80 -31.31
CA THR A 972 -15.45 -29.00 -32.26
C THR A 972 -16.58 -28.00 -32.08
N VAL A 973 -16.63 -27.26 -30.97
CA VAL A 973 -17.68 -26.27 -30.69
C VAL A 973 -17.28 -24.92 -31.27
N VAL A 974 -17.86 -24.60 -32.43
CA VAL A 974 -17.59 -23.37 -33.18
C VAL A 974 -18.88 -22.58 -33.41
N GLY A 975 -18.87 -21.31 -33.05
CA GLY A 975 -19.94 -20.34 -33.30
C GLY A 975 -19.92 -19.81 -34.74
N ARG A 976 -20.60 -18.69 -35.00
CA ARG A 976 -20.69 -18.14 -36.36
C ARG A 976 -19.32 -17.73 -36.92
N ILE A 977 -19.14 -18.06 -38.20
CA ILE A 977 -17.99 -17.60 -38.99
C ILE A 977 -18.27 -16.19 -39.50
N TYR A 978 -17.43 -15.24 -39.12
CA TYR A 978 -17.50 -13.88 -39.63
C TYR A 978 -17.08 -13.84 -41.11
N LYS A 979 -18.01 -13.46 -41.99
CA LYS A 979 -17.71 -13.17 -43.40
C LYS A 979 -17.43 -11.67 -43.52
N PRO A 980 -16.18 -11.25 -43.80
CA PRO A 980 -15.89 -9.83 -43.98
C PRO A 980 -16.65 -9.28 -45.19
N ASP A 981 -17.20 -8.08 -45.02
CA ASP A 981 -17.92 -7.38 -46.09
C ASP A 981 -16.97 -7.09 -47.27
N LYS A 982 -17.34 -7.50 -48.48
CA LYS A 982 -16.46 -7.48 -49.67
C LYS A 982 -16.11 -6.06 -50.14
N THR A 983 -16.74 -5.04 -49.56
CA THR A 983 -16.56 -3.62 -49.86
C THR A 983 -15.33 -2.99 -49.22
N ALA A 984 -14.85 -3.51 -48.08
CA ALA A 984 -13.69 -2.95 -47.36
C ALA A 984 -12.33 -3.24 -48.03
N GLN A 985 -12.24 -4.24 -48.92
CA GLN A 985 -10.98 -4.62 -49.60
C GLN A 985 -10.57 -3.70 -50.77
N ARG A 986 -11.34 -2.66 -51.10
CA ARG A 986 -10.99 -1.75 -52.20
C ARG A 986 -10.01 -0.63 -51.83
N VAL A 987 -9.78 -0.36 -50.54
CA VAL A 987 -8.93 0.78 -50.13
C VAL A 987 -7.43 0.43 -50.15
N ASP A 988 -7.04 -0.81 -49.82
CA ASP A 988 -5.62 -1.19 -49.74
C ASP A 988 -4.95 -1.48 -51.10
N LYS A 989 -5.73 -1.67 -52.18
CA LYS A 989 -5.17 -1.89 -53.52
C LYS A 989 -4.82 -0.60 -54.27
N ALA A 990 -5.19 0.58 -53.75
CA ALA A 990 -4.84 1.86 -54.37
C ALA A 990 -3.44 2.39 -53.96
N GLY A 991 -2.89 1.94 -52.83
CA GLY A 991 -1.61 2.44 -52.30
C GLY A 991 -0.33 1.80 -52.86
N LYS A 992 -0.42 0.67 -53.57
CA LYS A 992 0.76 -0.08 -54.09
C LYS A 992 1.04 0.12 -55.59
N LYS A 993 0.42 1.11 -56.24
CA LYS A 993 0.72 1.51 -57.63
C LYS A 993 1.00 3.02 -57.72
N LYS A 994 2.21 3.45 -57.30
CA LYS A 994 2.90 4.72 -57.64
C LYS A 994 4.11 4.88 -56.69
N GLY A 995 5.37 5.04 -57.06
CA GLY A 995 6.20 4.73 -58.24
C GLY A 995 7.43 3.93 -57.73
N LYS A 996 8.26 3.26 -58.54
CA LYS A 996 9.10 3.78 -59.63
C LYS A 996 9.81 5.08 -59.29
#